data_AF-A0A3A4WBX0-F1
#
_entry.id   AF-A0A3A4WBX0-F1
#
_cell.length_a   1.000
_cell.length_b   1.000
_cell.length_c   1.000
_cell.angle_alpha   90.00
_cell.angle_beta   90.00
_cell.angle_gamma   90.00
#
_symmetry.space_group_name_H-M   'P 1'
#
loop_
_entity.id
_entity.type
_entity.pdbx_description
1 polymer ?
#
loop_
_entity_poly.entity_id
_entity_poly.type
_entity_poly.pdbx_seq_one_letter_code
_entity_poly.pdbx_strand_id
1 'polypeptide(L)'
;MTLSTNMISGLASGFDWRTMVDQLIAIDHRRVDLVENSKSDYESQLSEWQSFNTKLLALKTASEALKDPEDFYVYTANMTSNNSSYDAEDLLSVSASTSAATGTYTIKVESLAAAQKLSSNPFTSKTAELGSAYAGEILINGQVITIGATDSLSDVASTINSANTGSEPLGVTASVVSYGTNDYRLILTSDTTGADGIGLLNGGADNLVQQFGWKDLAGAGTEVIKNSITNGAQSDRFSNANTAAYSLLGLSATRSASVTIDGTAVTIDLSKSLTEIKEDINTAVATVTASVVSETVDGTMYYRLQIEGGSGFGTAADDFIDTDNLLNTLGIIDHTSEAVTGKVSGNELTTDGAVISASTLLTDIDGYNTFTPGGSPAGDFITLSGTDTAGGAVAAAAFDISTSTTVQDLLDEIESRFGDVIAYVTSDGKIRVDDLTGGASLAVNLASTIQDGDSSLTFVDGGGNFAAADERIREIVEGADALIEVDGVDITDSSNTIDDVITGVTLNLLQAQDQTTITLNIAHDVDTIKTNISDFVDQYNSVISYINTQFDYDEEEQSTGGVLFGDGTLSSVKSDLISLLTDTVWGVDADFSALSLVGINVDNDLVLTIDDTILSGYLTTNFSDVMALFAGQGTTSTSSLSYVGHGRDSAAGLYAVQIDRAATRGTETGSVDLTAGGVTETLTISEGNGTAAVSITAGMTLDDIENAINEEMDREYAEVLVGDQALTAGGSAITASTKWTDIDGTAWNDGDVISFTGTSRSGGTVSGSYEVETASDVSTNTVQAFLSAIEDAFSSKVSATIDSSGRLVVSDIYNGYSQLSIATITEPVGSGLDFGAVDVTAGAGDGSQEGRYAMSITATDDGSGHLVLRSDDYGSADFTISQDNDSYYDIVHTATANTTASTGGNVYVTSATTWSDIYGAGVADNDTITISGTARDGVTAISSSYTASDISTDTIGGLLAAIETEFTAHGNTVDAFIRDGKIYVEDRTATGASAISLTLTANNQGGGSLSLGTFDQSTERDLDLGLINGTVSGQDVAGTINGESATGSGQVLTGDDGNVKTDGISVRYTGSSNDVEAGTIRLTLGVAEMFERTLYNITDTIDGYVAFKQDSLQGRIDDLETKIGEMEDRLDQKTVMLINRFVQMELMLSQLQNQSQWLTGQISSAAAAWK
;
A
#
# COMPACT_ATOMS: atom_id res chain seq x y z
N MET A 1 16.58 18.64 63.38
CA MET A 1 16.43 18.14 64.77
C MET A 1 15.64 19.15 65.59
N THR A 2 14.45 18.79 66.02
CA THR A 2 13.63 19.54 66.98
C THR A 2 14.29 19.54 68.36
N LEU A 3 14.98 20.62 68.72
CA LEU A 3 15.31 20.91 70.12
C LEU A 3 14.18 21.77 70.70
N SER A 4 13.13 21.11 71.18
CA SER A 4 12.25 21.72 72.17
C SER A 4 13.02 21.83 73.49
N THR A 5 13.02 23.01 74.09
CA THR A 5 12.91 23.22 75.55
C THR A 5 12.89 24.72 75.80
N ASN A 6 11.80 25.20 76.40
CA ASN A 6 11.62 26.55 76.92
C ASN A 6 12.69 26.85 77.99
N MET A 7 13.87 27.29 77.56
CA MET A 7 14.85 27.93 78.44
C MET A 7 14.40 29.38 78.61
N ILE A 8 13.91 29.73 79.80
CA ILE A 8 13.47 31.10 80.11
C ILE A 8 14.71 32.01 80.16
N SER A 9 14.83 32.89 79.17
CA SER A 9 15.85 33.94 79.07
C SER A 9 15.81 34.86 80.30
N GLY A 10 16.97 35.21 80.85
CA GLY A 10 17.10 36.23 81.91
C GLY A 10 16.77 35.79 83.34
N LEU A 11 16.72 34.48 83.64
CA LEU A 11 16.37 33.96 84.97
C LEU A 11 17.36 34.39 86.08
N ALA A 12 18.66 34.52 85.77
CA ALA A 12 19.68 34.96 86.73
C ALA A 12 20.03 36.45 86.54
N SER A 13 20.09 36.94 85.30
CA SER A 13 20.62 38.28 84.99
C SER A 13 19.56 39.38 84.87
N GLY A 14 18.29 39.04 84.62
CA GLY A 14 17.23 40.00 84.27
C GLY A 14 17.34 40.59 82.85
N PHE A 15 18.29 40.13 82.03
CA PHE A 15 18.47 40.58 80.64
C PHE A 15 17.88 39.60 79.64
N ASP A 16 17.03 40.08 78.74
CA ASP A 16 16.51 39.26 77.63
C ASP A 16 17.49 39.22 76.46
N TRP A 17 18.51 38.38 76.61
CA TRP A 17 19.57 38.25 75.61
C TRP A 17 19.08 37.59 74.31
N ARG A 18 17.95 36.87 74.32
CA ARG A 18 17.42 36.19 73.12
C ARG A 18 16.93 37.19 72.07
N THR A 19 16.12 38.16 72.47
CA THR A 19 15.69 39.27 71.59
C THR A 19 16.90 40.05 71.04
N MET A 20 17.99 40.17 71.81
CA MET A 20 19.21 40.81 71.34
C MET A 20 20.00 39.96 70.34
N VAL A 21 20.03 38.63 70.51
CA VAL A 21 20.60 37.70 69.52
C VAL A 21 19.78 37.76 68.23
N ASP A 22 18.45 37.73 68.32
CA ASP A 22 17.57 37.81 67.15
C ASP A 22 17.77 39.14 66.40
N GLN A 23 17.90 40.27 67.11
CA GLN A 23 18.22 41.57 66.50
C GLN A 23 19.62 41.61 65.84
N LEU A 24 20.62 40.95 66.42
CA LEU A 24 21.96 40.85 65.84
C LEU A 24 21.96 40.01 64.56
N ILE A 25 21.27 38.87 64.59
CA ILE A 25 21.13 37.99 63.42
C ILE A 25 20.34 38.69 62.32
N ALA A 26 19.28 39.44 62.64
CA ALA A 26 18.53 40.25 61.68
C ALA A 26 19.40 41.31 60.98
N ILE A 27 20.35 41.93 61.68
CA ILE A 27 21.31 42.87 61.06
C ILE A 27 22.25 42.15 60.10
N ASP A 28 22.74 40.97 60.47
CA ASP A 28 23.63 40.18 59.62
C ASP A 28 22.89 39.57 58.41
N HIS A 29 21.60 39.27 58.55
CA HIS A 29 20.72 38.77 57.48
C HIS A 29 20.56 39.76 56.33
N ARG A 30 20.76 41.08 56.56
CA ARG A 30 20.76 42.09 55.49
C ARG A 30 21.70 41.76 54.33
N ARG A 31 22.75 40.98 54.57
CA ARG A 31 23.68 40.53 53.52
C ARG A 31 23.08 39.40 52.68
N VAL A 32 22.26 38.55 53.28
CA VAL A 32 21.43 37.55 52.59
C VAL A 32 20.37 38.28 51.78
N ASP A 33 19.63 39.22 52.38
CA ASP A 33 18.58 40.00 51.70
C ASP A 33 19.11 40.66 50.40
N LEU A 34 20.33 41.20 50.40
CA LEU A 34 20.93 41.80 49.20
C LEU A 34 21.19 40.78 48.08
N VAL A 35 21.59 39.55 48.44
CA VAL A 35 21.85 38.47 47.49
C VAL A 35 20.54 37.84 47.02
N GLU A 36 19.55 37.70 47.89
CA GLU A 36 18.17 37.33 47.53
C GLU A 36 17.56 38.34 46.55
N ASN A 37 17.70 39.64 46.81
CA ASN A 37 17.24 40.66 45.86
C ASN A 37 17.92 40.51 44.49
N SER A 38 19.25 40.29 44.45
CA SER A 38 19.95 40.03 43.18
C SER A 38 19.49 38.74 42.49
N LYS A 39 19.16 37.70 43.25
CA LYS A 39 18.60 36.45 42.73
C LYS A 39 17.22 36.72 42.11
N SER A 40 16.35 37.41 42.83
CA SER A 40 15.03 37.84 42.38
C SER A 40 15.10 38.66 41.08
N ASP A 41 16.11 39.52 40.93
CA ASP A 41 16.35 40.28 39.70
C ASP A 41 16.70 39.33 38.52
N TYR A 42 17.59 38.35 38.71
CA TYR A 42 17.91 37.37 37.65
C TYR A 42 16.77 36.41 37.34
N GLU A 43 15.98 35.99 38.33
CA GLU A 43 14.77 35.18 38.11
C GLU A 43 13.76 35.95 37.25
N SER A 44 13.58 37.24 37.51
CA SER A 44 12.73 38.11 36.70
C SER A 44 13.25 38.22 35.26
N GLN A 45 14.57 38.42 35.08
CA GLN A 45 15.19 38.46 33.75
C GLN A 45 15.05 37.13 33.00
N LEU A 46 15.21 35.99 33.68
CA LEU A 46 15.07 34.66 33.08
C LEU A 46 13.62 34.44 32.62
N SER A 47 12.64 34.78 33.46
CA SER A 47 11.21 34.68 33.10
C SER A 47 10.87 35.52 31.87
N GLU A 48 11.41 36.74 31.76
CA GLU A 48 11.24 37.58 30.57
C GLU A 48 11.91 36.97 29.32
N TRP A 49 13.13 36.43 29.45
CA TRP A 49 13.80 35.74 28.34
C TRP A 49 13.07 34.47 27.88
N GLN A 50 12.44 33.73 28.80
CA GLN A 50 11.59 32.59 28.47
C GLN A 50 10.33 33.03 27.72
N SER A 51 9.67 34.10 28.18
CA SER A 51 8.52 34.69 27.48
C SER A 51 8.90 35.18 26.08
N PHE A 52 10.05 35.83 25.95
CA PHE A 52 10.57 36.30 24.67
C PHE A 52 10.92 35.16 23.72
N ASN A 53 11.52 34.07 24.21
CA ASN A 53 11.80 32.89 23.40
C ASN A 53 10.52 32.28 22.83
N THR A 54 9.44 32.19 23.63
CA THR A 54 8.13 31.75 23.14
C THR A 54 7.60 32.62 22.00
N LYS A 55 7.83 33.93 22.03
CA LYS A 55 7.45 34.85 20.93
C LYS A 55 8.28 34.63 19.67
N LEU A 56 9.58 34.40 19.82
CA LEU A 56 10.47 34.07 18.70
C LEU A 56 10.10 32.74 18.05
N LEU A 57 9.76 31.73 18.84
CA LEU A 57 9.27 30.44 18.35
C LEU A 57 7.94 30.58 17.61
N ALA A 58 7.02 31.42 18.10
CA ALA A 58 5.77 31.70 17.39
C ALA A 58 5.99 32.38 16.03
N LEU A 59 6.94 33.32 15.93
CA LEU A 59 7.34 33.92 14.66
C LEU A 59 8.04 32.90 13.74
N LYS A 60 8.86 32.00 14.31
CA LYS A 60 9.49 30.91 13.56
C LYS A 60 8.42 30.02 12.91
N THR A 61 7.43 29.59 13.67
CA THR A 61 6.29 28.80 13.16
C THR A 61 5.49 29.54 12.10
N ALA A 62 5.23 30.84 12.27
CA ALA A 62 4.56 31.63 11.24
C ALA A 62 5.40 31.78 9.96
N SER A 63 6.73 31.78 10.08
CA SER A 63 7.65 31.78 8.92
C SER A 63 7.69 30.41 8.23
N GLU A 64 7.61 29.32 9.00
CA GLU A 64 7.53 27.95 8.46
C GLU A 64 6.30 27.71 7.58
N ALA A 65 5.19 28.41 7.83
CA ALA A 65 3.97 28.31 7.03
C ALA A 65 4.00 29.09 5.69
N LEU A 66 5.13 29.71 5.36
CA LEU A 66 5.33 30.55 4.17
C LEU A 66 6.69 30.32 3.49
N LYS A 67 7.52 29.42 4.03
CA LYS A 67 8.90 29.27 3.56
C LYS A 67 9.00 28.37 2.34
N ASP A 68 8.02 27.50 2.10
CA ASP A 68 8.04 26.54 1.01
C ASP A 68 7.03 26.95 -0.09
N PRO A 69 7.34 26.75 -1.40
CA PRO A 69 6.42 27.10 -2.47
C PRO A 69 5.06 26.38 -2.38
N GLU A 70 5.07 25.15 -1.86
CA GLU A 70 3.85 24.33 -1.66
C GLU A 70 2.83 25.00 -0.74
N ASP A 71 3.27 25.80 0.24
CA ASP A 71 2.39 26.55 1.15
C ASP A 71 1.55 27.62 0.43
N PHE A 72 1.98 28.03 -0.77
CA PHE A 72 1.26 28.99 -1.60
C PHE A 72 0.31 28.32 -2.59
N TYR A 73 0.53 27.05 -2.95
CA TYR A 73 -0.31 26.30 -3.90
C TYR A 73 -1.59 25.76 -3.23
N VAL A 74 -2.32 26.66 -2.58
CA VAL A 74 -3.65 26.41 -2.02
C VAL A 74 -4.70 26.90 -3.00
N TYR A 75 -5.73 26.11 -3.23
CA TYR A 75 -6.76 26.38 -4.24
C TYR A 75 -8.15 26.43 -3.63
N THR A 76 -8.98 27.32 -4.17
CA THR A 76 -10.41 27.42 -3.88
C THR A 76 -11.21 26.97 -5.10
N ALA A 77 -12.25 26.17 -4.85
CA ALA A 77 -13.23 25.75 -5.85
C ALA A 77 -14.52 26.54 -5.62
N ASN A 78 -14.82 27.46 -6.53
CA ASN A 78 -16.06 28.22 -6.49
C ASN A 78 -17.00 27.70 -7.55
N MET A 79 -18.23 27.33 -7.17
CA MET A 79 -19.23 26.83 -8.10
C MET A 79 -20.40 27.78 -8.21
N THR A 80 -20.96 27.87 -9.42
CA THR A 80 -22.23 28.57 -9.64
C THR A 80 -23.12 27.74 -10.54
N SER A 81 -24.43 27.77 -10.26
CA SER A 81 -25.44 27.11 -11.08
C SER A 81 -26.11 28.10 -12.01
N ASN A 82 -26.37 27.72 -13.26
CA ASN A 82 -27.17 28.50 -14.18
C ASN A 82 -28.70 28.42 -13.89
N ASN A 83 -29.09 27.60 -12.91
CA ASN A 83 -30.48 27.31 -12.58
C ASN A 83 -30.79 27.73 -11.14
N SER A 84 -31.67 28.73 -10.97
CA SER A 84 -32.02 29.26 -9.65
C SER A 84 -32.80 28.31 -8.73
N SER A 85 -33.19 27.12 -9.21
CA SER A 85 -33.87 26.10 -8.42
C SER A 85 -32.94 25.09 -7.77
N TYR A 86 -31.66 25.05 -8.19
CA TYR A 86 -30.65 24.12 -7.70
C TYR A 86 -29.37 24.89 -7.46
N ASP A 87 -28.93 24.96 -6.20
CA ASP A 87 -27.62 25.48 -5.86
C ASP A 87 -26.56 24.48 -6.35
N ALA A 88 -25.36 24.94 -6.70
CA ALA A 88 -24.35 24.06 -7.30
C ALA A 88 -23.89 22.98 -6.31
N GLU A 89 -23.83 23.35 -5.03
CA GLU A 89 -23.42 22.53 -3.90
C GLU A 89 -24.42 21.41 -3.57
N ASP A 90 -25.66 21.49 -4.06
CA ASP A 90 -26.65 20.41 -3.95
C ASP A 90 -26.38 19.30 -4.99
N LEU A 91 -25.72 19.64 -6.10
CA LEU A 91 -25.50 18.75 -7.24
C LEU A 91 -24.09 18.15 -7.24
N LEU A 92 -23.09 18.94 -6.85
CA LEU A 92 -21.68 18.62 -6.95
C LEU A 92 -20.92 19.21 -5.75
N SER A 93 -20.02 18.42 -5.16
CA SER A 93 -18.99 18.90 -4.24
C SER A 93 -17.61 18.72 -4.88
N VAL A 94 -16.70 19.67 -4.67
CA VAL A 94 -15.38 19.67 -5.31
C VAL A 94 -14.29 19.90 -4.29
N SER A 95 -13.21 19.13 -4.39
CA SER A 95 -11.96 19.39 -3.67
C SER A 95 -10.81 19.55 -4.66
N ALA A 96 -9.88 20.47 -4.34
CA ALA A 96 -8.69 20.75 -5.14
C ALA A 96 -7.44 20.44 -4.31
N SER A 97 -6.51 19.70 -4.89
CA SER A 97 -5.20 19.39 -4.32
C SER A 97 -4.16 20.47 -4.68
N THR A 98 -2.93 20.32 -4.20
CA THR A 98 -1.81 21.24 -4.50
C THR A 98 -1.35 21.22 -5.96
N SER A 99 -1.78 20.24 -6.75
CA SER A 99 -1.52 20.15 -8.19
C SER A 99 -2.69 20.62 -9.06
N ALA A 100 -3.73 21.19 -8.45
CA ALA A 100 -4.96 21.55 -9.15
C ALA A 100 -4.71 22.55 -10.28
N ALA A 101 -5.24 22.23 -11.46
CA ALA A 101 -5.18 23.11 -12.63
C ALA A 101 -6.17 24.28 -12.48
N THR A 102 -5.66 25.51 -12.39
CA THR A 102 -6.50 26.72 -12.37
C THR A 102 -7.26 26.90 -13.68
N GLY A 103 -8.52 27.31 -13.59
CA GLY A 103 -9.38 27.42 -14.76
C GLY A 103 -10.85 27.49 -14.43
N THR A 104 -11.66 27.72 -15.46
CA THR A 104 -13.12 27.63 -15.38
C THR A 104 -13.58 26.46 -16.21
N TYR A 105 -14.33 25.55 -15.61
CA TYR A 105 -14.86 24.33 -16.19
C TYR A 105 -16.39 24.36 -16.12
N THR A 106 -17.05 23.87 -17.16
CA THR A 106 -18.50 23.70 -17.19
C THR A 106 -18.84 22.23 -17.01
N ILE A 107 -19.68 21.93 -16.02
CA ILE A 107 -20.02 20.57 -15.61
C ILE A 107 -21.53 20.39 -15.63
N LYS A 108 -22.02 19.27 -16.17
CA LYS A 108 -23.40 18.80 -15.98
C LYS A 108 -23.36 17.39 -15.41
N VAL A 109 -24.23 17.11 -14.46
CA VAL A 109 -24.41 15.76 -13.91
C VAL A 109 -25.68 15.18 -14.52
N GLU A 110 -25.54 14.22 -15.44
CA GLU A 110 -26.68 13.65 -16.18
C GLU A 110 -27.28 12.44 -15.47
N SER A 111 -26.44 11.55 -14.96
CA SER A 111 -26.82 10.42 -14.11
C SER A 111 -25.75 10.15 -13.05
N LEU A 112 -26.18 9.57 -11.93
CA LEU A 112 -25.29 9.09 -10.88
C LEU A 112 -24.97 7.62 -11.10
N ALA A 113 -23.79 7.20 -10.67
CA ALA A 113 -23.45 5.80 -10.60
C ALA A 113 -24.34 5.11 -9.55
N ALA A 114 -24.81 3.90 -9.84
CA ALA A 114 -25.68 3.10 -8.99
C ALA A 114 -25.05 1.75 -8.68
N ALA A 115 -25.21 1.28 -7.45
CA ALA A 115 -24.76 -0.04 -7.01
C ALA A 115 -25.85 -1.07 -7.27
N GLN A 116 -25.51 -2.14 -8.00
CA GLN A 116 -26.46 -3.18 -8.36
C GLN A 116 -27.00 -3.88 -7.10
N LYS A 117 -28.28 -4.25 -7.15
CA LYS A 117 -28.96 -4.98 -6.07
C LYS A 117 -29.83 -6.11 -6.60
N LEU A 118 -29.53 -7.34 -6.18
CA LEU A 118 -30.20 -8.57 -6.61
C LEU A 118 -31.01 -9.21 -5.47
N SER A 119 -32.11 -9.88 -5.83
CA SER A 119 -33.06 -10.51 -4.91
C SER A 119 -33.28 -11.98 -5.27
N SER A 120 -33.11 -12.86 -4.28
CA SER A 120 -33.33 -14.30 -4.45
C SER A 120 -34.82 -14.65 -4.60
N ASN A 121 -35.08 -15.92 -4.90
CA ASN A 121 -36.35 -16.59 -4.71
C ASN A 121 -36.84 -16.46 -3.25
N PRO A 122 -38.16 -16.55 -3.00
CA PRO A 122 -38.74 -16.58 -1.66
C PRO A 122 -38.46 -17.91 -0.95
N PHE A 123 -38.06 -17.84 0.32
CA PHE A 123 -37.85 -18.99 1.19
C PHE A 123 -38.75 -18.92 2.42
N THR A 124 -39.17 -20.09 2.91
CA THR A 124 -40.12 -20.21 4.01
C THR A 124 -39.51 -19.88 5.38
N SER A 125 -38.19 -20.00 5.52
CA SER A 125 -37.46 -19.73 6.77
C SER A 125 -36.07 -19.20 6.49
N LYS A 126 -35.59 -18.28 7.34
CA LYS A 126 -34.21 -17.80 7.30
C LYS A 126 -33.22 -18.67 8.07
N THR A 127 -33.68 -19.63 8.88
CA THR A 127 -32.85 -20.48 9.76
C THR A 127 -33.03 -21.97 9.53
N ALA A 128 -33.87 -22.38 8.58
CA ALA A 128 -33.99 -23.78 8.20
C ALA A 128 -32.86 -24.15 7.24
N GLU A 129 -32.39 -25.39 7.31
CA GLU A 129 -31.40 -25.93 6.37
C GLU A 129 -31.97 -25.90 4.94
N LEU A 130 -31.16 -25.45 3.97
CA LEU A 130 -31.54 -25.36 2.56
C LEU A 130 -31.62 -26.74 1.89
N GLY A 131 -30.86 -27.72 2.39
CA GLY A 131 -30.81 -29.08 1.88
C GLY A 131 -29.82 -29.27 0.72
N SER A 132 -29.68 -30.51 0.27
CA SER A 132 -28.66 -30.90 -0.72
C SER A 132 -28.82 -30.28 -2.11
N ALA A 133 -30.01 -29.76 -2.43
CA ALA A 133 -30.26 -29.08 -3.71
C ALA A 133 -29.58 -27.71 -3.82
N TYR A 134 -29.21 -27.10 -2.68
CA TYR A 134 -28.49 -25.82 -2.62
C TYR A 134 -27.02 -25.98 -2.26
N ALA A 135 -26.53 -27.22 -2.11
CA ALA A 135 -25.14 -27.47 -1.76
C ALA A 135 -24.25 -27.40 -3.00
N GLY A 136 -23.18 -26.61 -2.95
CA GLY A 136 -22.27 -26.43 -4.07
C GLY A 136 -21.42 -25.17 -3.94
N GLU A 137 -20.84 -24.73 -5.05
CA GLU A 137 -19.99 -23.55 -5.14
C GLU A 137 -20.58 -22.54 -6.14
N ILE A 138 -20.57 -21.27 -5.76
CA ILE A 138 -20.81 -20.13 -6.65
C ILE A 138 -19.59 -19.23 -6.63
N LEU A 139 -19.40 -18.44 -7.69
CA LEU A 139 -18.41 -17.38 -7.73
C LEU A 139 -19.13 -16.03 -7.61
N ILE A 140 -18.71 -15.23 -6.65
CA ILE A 140 -19.13 -13.84 -6.51
C ILE A 140 -17.89 -12.98 -6.73
N ASN A 141 -17.93 -12.05 -7.70
CA ASN A 141 -16.80 -11.21 -8.10
C ASN A 141 -15.47 -11.98 -8.29
N GLY A 142 -15.55 -13.20 -8.83
CA GLY A 142 -14.39 -14.08 -9.08
C GLY A 142 -13.92 -14.91 -7.88
N GLN A 143 -14.50 -14.74 -6.69
CA GLN A 143 -14.17 -15.53 -5.50
C GLN A 143 -15.21 -16.62 -5.23
N VAL A 144 -14.74 -17.81 -4.84
CA VAL A 144 -15.61 -18.95 -4.54
C VAL A 144 -16.27 -18.82 -3.18
N ILE A 145 -17.59 -19.00 -3.17
CA ILE A 145 -18.42 -19.15 -1.98
C ILE A 145 -19.00 -20.56 -1.97
N THR A 146 -18.61 -21.36 -0.99
CA THR A 146 -19.15 -22.71 -0.78
C THR A 146 -20.40 -22.65 0.09
N ILE A 147 -21.45 -23.35 -0.35
CA ILE A 147 -22.72 -23.47 0.35
C ILE A 147 -22.93 -24.94 0.72
N GLY A 148 -23.15 -25.20 2.00
CA GLY A 148 -23.42 -26.52 2.57
C GLY A 148 -24.89 -26.90 2.55
N ALA A 149 -25.18 -28.21 2.48
CA ALA A 149 -26.56 -28.71 2.55
C ALA A 149 -27.27 -28.37 3.88
N THR A 150 -26.50 -28.17 4.95
CA THR A 150 -27.01 -27.81 6.28
C THR A 150 -27.08 -26.30 6.50
N ASP A 151 -26.63 -25.49 5.55
CA ASP A 151 -26.62 -24.04 5.71
C ASP A 151 -28.06 -23.51 5.61
N SER A 152 -28.35 -22.48 6.41
CA SER A 152 -29.55 -21.68 6.27
C SER A 152 -29.30 -20.41 5.46
N LEU A 153 -30.35 -19.69 5.04
CA LEU A 153 -30.17 -18.38 4.40
C LEU A 153 -29.35 -17.39 5.23
N SER A 154 -29.45 -17.45 6.56
CA SER A 154 -28.66 -16.60 7.45
C SER A 154 -27.18 -16.99 7.44
N ASP A 155 -26.89 -18.29 7.31
CA ASP A 155 -25.51 -18.79 7.22
C ASP A 155 -24.92 -18.40 5.86
N VAL A 156 -25.64 -18.57 4.76
CA VAL A 156 -25.20 -18.12 3.42
C VAL A 156 -24.92 -16.62 3.41
N ALA A 157 -25.81 -15.80 3.97
CA ALA A 157 -25.57 -14.36 4.09
C ALA A 157 -24.32 -14.05 4.94
N SER A 158 -24.10 -14.80 6.02
CA SER A 158 -22.90 -14.65 6.84
C SER A 158 -21.64 -15.05 6.09
N THR A 159 -21.65 -16.18 5.38
CA THR A 159 -20.52 -16.67 4.58
C THR A 159 -20.10 -15.64 3.53
N ILE A 160 -21.07 -15.07 2.80
CA ILE A 160 -20.80 -14.02 1.81
C ILE A 160 -20.20 -12.78 2.50
N ASN A 161 -20.82 -12.29 3.59
CA ASN A 161 -20.32 -11.10 4.29
C ASN A 161 -18.95 -11.31 4.94
N SER A 162 -18.64 -12.53 5.40
CA SER A 162 -17.33 -12.86 5.97
C SER A 162 -16.21 -12.85 4.92
N ALA A 163 -16.54 -13.06 3.64
CA ALA A 163 -15.61 -12.93 2.53
C ALA A 163 -15.30 -11.45 2.14
N ASN A 164 -15.98 -10.45 2.73
CA ASN A 164 -15.63 -9.02 2.57
C ASN A 164 -14.45 -8.58 3.47
N THR A 165 -13.46 -9.44 3.70
CA THR A 165 -12.28 -9.14 4.55
C THR A 165 -10.99 -9.56 3.85
N GLY A 166 -9.86 -8.97 4.22
CA GLY A 166 -8.55 -9.24 3.60
C GLY A 166 -8.12 -8.19 2.57
N SER A 167 -7.09 -8.51 1.78
CA SER A 167 -6.54 -7.62 0.73
C SER A 167 -7.42 -7.55 -0.51
N GLU A 168 -8.17 -8.61 -0.79
CA GLU A 168 -9.13 -8.71 -1.90
C GLU A 168 -10.54 -8.94 -1.33
N PRO A 169 -11.24 -7.90 -0.84
CA PRO A 169 -12.59 -8.07 -0.34
C PRO A 169 -13.55 -8.45 -1.47
N LEU A 170 -14.52 -9.32 -1.17
CA LEU A 170 -15.53 -9.77 -2.14
C LEU A 170 -16.31 -8.60 -2.80
N GLY A 171 -16.52 -7.49 -2.09
CA GLY A 171 -17.19 -6.29 -2.59
C GLY A 171 -18.71 -6.42 -2.72
N VAL A 172 -19.32 -7.37 -2.00
CA VAL A 172 -20.76 -7.63 -2.04
C VAL A 172 -21.31 -7.86 -0.64
N THR A 173 -22.27 -7.04 -0.22
CA THR A 173 -23.00 -7.23 1.03
C THR A 173 -24.26 -8.07 0.83
N ALA A 174 -24.39 -9.15 1.60
CA ALA A 174 -25.56 -10.01 1.64
C ALA A 174 -26.46 -9.73 2.86
N SER A 175 -27.78 -9.69 2.66
CA SER A 175 -28.74 -9.51 3.76
C SER A 175 -30.02 -10.31 3.56
N VAL A 176 -30.59 -10.83 4.66
CA VAL A 176 -31.88 -11.53 4.61
C VAL A 176 -33.01 -10.57 4.96
N VAL A 177 -33.90 -10.31 4.00
CA VAL A 177 -35.06 -9.42 4.15
C VAL A 177 -36.35 -10.23 4.22
N SER A 178 -37.26 -9.88 5.13
CA SER A 178 -38.59 -10.47 5.22
C SER A 178 -39.61 -9.58 4.51
N TYR A 179 -40.25 -10.12 3.47
CA TYR A 179 -41.34 -9.45 2.73
C TYR A 179 -42.73 -9.86 3.22
N GLY A 180 -42.79 -10.83 4.14
CA GLY A 180 -44.03 -11.34 4.74
C GLY A 180 -43.78 -12.54 5.64
N THR A 181 -44.86 -13.10 6.18
CA THR A 181 -44.82 -14.33 6.97
C THR A 181 -44.32 -15.48 6.09
N ASN A 182 -43.14 -16.03 6.40
CA ASN A 182 -42.49 -17.11 5.63
C ASN A 182 -42.15 -16.72 4.17
N ASP A 183 -41.89 -15.43 3.90
CA ASP A 183 -41.23 -14.97 2.66
C ASP A 183 -39.95 -14.23 3.08
N TYR A 184 -38.86 -14.97 3.09
CA TYR A 184 -37.50 -14.49 3.33
C TYR A 184 -36.71 -14.54 2.04
N ARG A 185 -35.97 -13.48 1.74
CA ARG A 185 -35.14 -13.39 0.53
C ARG A 185 -33.75 -12.93 0.89
N LEU A 186 -32.77 -13.52 0.22
CA LEU A 186 -31.38 -13.11 0.26
C LEU A 186 -31.17 -12.00 -0.78
N ILE A 187 -30.74 -10.85 -0.28
CA ILE A 187 -30.49 -9.65 -1.05
C ILE A 187 -28.98 -9.45 -1.13
N LEU A 188 -28.45 -9.41 -2.35
CA LEU A 188 -27.06 -9.07 -2.62
C LEU A 188 -27.01 -7.61 -3.07
N THR A 189 -26.10 -6.83 -2.50
CA THR A 189 -25.87 -5.43 -2.86
C THR A 189 -24.40 -5.26 -3.17
N SER A 190 -24.06 -4.69 -4.32
CA SER A 190 -22.68 -4.30 -4.62
C SER A 190 -22.23 -3.22 -3.64
N ASP A 191 -21.02 -3.33 -3.11
CA ASP A 191 -20.47 -2.30 -2.21
C ASP A 191 -19.94 -1.09 -3.01
N THR A 192 -19.68 -1.28 -4.30
CA THR A 192 -19.31 -0.25 -5.28
C THR A 192 -20.45 0.04 -6.25
N THR A 193 -20.47 1.26 -6.79
CA THR A 193 -21.34 1.63 -7.90
C THR A 193 -20.70 1.25 -9.25
N GLY A 194 -21.49 1.27 -10.33
CA GLY A 194 -20.99 1.06 -11.69
C GLY A 194 -21.79 0.01 -12.45
N ALA A 195 -21.63 0.02 -13.77
CA ALA A 195 -22.34 -0.87 -14.70
C ALA A 195 -21.94 -2.34 -14.56
N ASP A 196 -20.71 -2.63 -14.11
CA ASP A 196 -20.21 -3.98 -13.89
C ASP A 196 -21.02 -4.75 -12.83
N GLY A 197 -21.54 -4.03 -11.82
CA GLY A 197 -22.41 -4.58 -10.79
C GLY A 197 -21.78 -5.75 -10.02
N ILE A 198 -22.57 -6.80 -9.81
CA ILE A 198 -22.19 -8.03 -9.09
C ILE A 198 -21.90 -9.12 -10.12
N GLY A 199 -20.64 -9.54 -10.22
CA GLY A 199 -20.28 -10.76 -10.95
C GLY A 199 -20.80 -11.98 -10.20
N LEU A 200 -21.71 -12.74 -10.81
CA LEU A 200 -22.35 -13.89 -10.15
C LEU A 200 -22.40 -15.08 -11.11
N LEU A 201 -21.53 -16.06 -10.88
CA LEU A 201 -21.32 -17.20 -11.77
C LEU A 201 -21.42 -18.52 -10.99
N ASN A 202 -21.70 -19.62 -11.69
CA ASN A 202 -21.70 -20.95 -11.08
C ASN A 202 -20.27 -21.49 -10.94
N GLY A 203 -19.95 -22.10 -9.79
CA GLY A 203 -18.69 -22.85 -9.61
C GLY A 203 -18.83 -24.35 -9.91
N GLY A 204 -20.06 -24.87 -9.81
CA GLY A 204 -20.43 -26.25 -10.12
C GLY A 204 -21.25 -26.42 -11.40
N ALA A 205 -21.57 -27.67 -11.73
CA ALA A 205 -22.52 -27.99 -12.81
C ALA A 205 -23.97 -27.76 -12.36
N ASP A 206 -24.19 -27.74 -11.05
CA ASP A 206 -25.47 -27.40 -10.45
C ASP A 206 -25.68 -25.89 -10.63
N ASN A 207 -26.76 -25.51 -11.32
CA ASN A 207 -27.14 -24.12 -11.65
C ASN A 207 -27.56 -23.32 -10.41
N LEU A 208 -26.68 -23.25 -9.41
CA LEU A 208 -26.99 -22.81 -8.06
C LEU A 208 -27.37 -21.33 -8.03
N VAL A 209 -26.71 -20.49 -8.84
CA VAL A 209 -27.05 -19.07 -9.00
C VAL A 209 -28.51 -18.90 -9.47
N GLN A 210 -28.93 -19.70 -10.45
CA GLN A 210 -30.29 -19.72 -10.98
C GLN A 210 -31.27 -20.34 -9.99
N GLN A 211 -30.83 -21.38 -9.25
CA GLN A 211 -31.62 -22.04 -8.21
C GLN A 211 -31.97 -21.09 -7.06
N PHE A 212 -31.02 -20.25 -6.63
CA PHE A 212 -31.28 -19.14 -5.71
C PHE A 212 -32.18 -18.06 -6.32
N GLY A 213 -32.28 -17.98 -7.64
CA GLY A 213 -33.23 -17.11 -8.33
C GLY A 213 -32.71 -15.71 -8.63
N TRP A 214 -31.40 -15.48 -8.57
CA TRP A 214 -30.79 -14.20 -8.96
C TRP A 214 -30.68 -14.05 -10.48
N LYS A 215 -30.46 -15.15 -11.19
CA LYS A 215 -30.38 -15.22 -12.65
C LYS A 215 -31.46 -16.14 -13.25
N ASP A 216 -31.74 -15.96 -14.53
CA ASP A 216 -32.69 -16.79 -15.28
C ASP A 216 -32.14 -18.20 -15.55
N LEU A 217 -33.02 -19.22 -15.58
CA LEU A 217 -32.61 -20.60 -15.85
C LEU A 217 -31.96 -20.75 -17.23
N ALA A 218 -31.01 -21.69 -17.33
CA ALA A 218 -30.31 -22.01 -18.56
C ALA A 218 -31.28 -22.52 -19.66
N GLY A 219 -31.20 -21.91 -20.85
CA GLY A 219 -32.08 -22.21 -21.98
C GLY A 219 -31.84 -21.27 -23.16
N ALA A 220 -32.34 -21.63 -24.35
CA ALA A 220 -32.14 -20.86 -25.58
C ALA A 220 -32.70 -19.43 -25.46
N GLY A 221 -31.79 -18.45 -25.28
CA GLY A 221 -32.11 -17.02 -25.23
C GLY A 221 -31.90 -16.32 -23.88
N THR A 222 -31.48 -17.03 -22.81
CA THR A 222 -31.18 -16.43 -21.49
C THR A 222 -29.69 -16.25 -21.21
N GLU A 223 -28.83 -16.95 -21.96
CA GLU A 223 -27.37 -16.81 -21.92
C GLU A 223 -26.93 -15.60 -22.78
N VAL A 224 -26.09 -14.75 -22.20
CA VAL A 224 -25.50 -13.57 -22.83
C VAL A 224 -23.99 -13.61 -22.69
N ILE A 225 -23.27 -13.02 -23.65
CA ILE A 225 -21.83 -12.86 -23.52
C ILE A 225 -21.57 -11.80 -22.46
N LYS A 226 -20.80 -12.15 -21.42
CA LYS A 226 -20.48 -11.25 -20.32
C LYS A 226 -19.49 -10.18 -20.75
N ASN A 227 -18.31 -10.61 -21.20
CA ASN A 227 -17.25 -9.73 -21.67
C ASN A 227 -17.19 -9.75 -23.20
N SER A 228 -18.09 -9.01 -23.86
CA SER A 228 -18.18 -9.00 -25.33
C SER A 228 -17.07 -8.18 -25.98
N ILE A 229 -16.52 -8.67 -27.09
CA ILE A 229 -15.59 -7.93 -27.95
C ILE A 229 -16.11 -7.94 -29.40
N THR A 230 -15.45 -7.18 -30.27
CA THR A 230 -15.83 -7.16 -31.69
C THR A 230 -15.62 -8.54 -32.32
N ASN A 231 -16.72 -9.19 -32.72
CA ASN A 231 -16.74 -10.57 -33.25
C ASN A 231 -16.15 -11.62 -32.29
N GLY A 232 -16.40 -11.52 -30.98
CA GLY A 232 -15.87 -12.48 -30.02
C GLY A 232 -16.30 -12.24 -28.58
N ALA A 233 -15.69 -13.01 -27.68
CA ALA A 233 -15.88 -12.93 -26.24
C ALA A 233 -14.55 -13.09 -25.49
N GLN A 234 -14.51 -12.59 -24.25
CA GLN A 234 -13.39 -12.78 -23.32
C GLN A 234 -13.85 -13.45 -22.03
N SER A 235 -12.94 -14.15 -21.36
CA SER A 235 -13.14 -14.61 -19.98
C SER A 235 -13.07 -13.45 -18.99
N ASP A 236 -13.40 -13.71 -17.73
CA ASP A 236 -13.01 -12.84 -16.60
C ASP A 236 -11.49 -12.77 -16.44
N ARG A 237 -11.00 -11.88 -15.56
CA ARG A 237 -9.58 -11.66 -15.29
C ARG A 237 -9.01 -12.81 -14.46
N PHE A 238 -7.82 -13.27 -14.86
CA PHE A 238 -7.02 -14.25 -14.13
C PHE A 238 -5.67 -13.65 -13.78
N SER A 239 -5.14 -13.93 -12.60
CA SER A 239 -3.83 -13.42 -12.17
C SER A 239 -2.64 -14.08 -12.87
N ASN A 240 -2.84 -15.21 -13.56
CA ASN A 240 -1.79 -15.88 -14.31
C ASN A 240 -2.35 -16.63 -15.53
N ALA A 241 -1.62 -16.60 -16.66
CA ALA A 241 -2.01 -17.31 -17.88
C ALA A 241 -1.69 -18.83 -17.86
N ASN A 242 -0.67 -19.22 -17.10
CA ASN A 242 -0.01 -20.53 -17.13
C ASN A 242 -0.29 -21.39 -15.88
N THR A 243 -1.00 -20.86 -14.88
CA THR A 243 -1.53 -21.63 -13.75
C THR A 243 -2.89 -22.23 -14.10
N ALA A 244 -3.18 -23.42 -13.58
CA ALA A 244 -4.46 -24.09 -13.80
C ALA A 244 -5.66 -23.22 -13.40
N ALA A 245 -6.65 -23.09 -14.28
CA ALA A 245 -7.78 -22.17 -14.11
C ALA A 245 -8.57 -22.45 -12.82
N TYR A 246 -8.80 -23.72 -12.46
CA TYR A 246 -9.52 -24.07 -11.24
C TYR A 246 -8.83 -23.56 -9.97
N SER A 247 -7.49 -23.55 -9.96
CA SER A 247 -6.70 -23.10 -8.82
C SER A 247 -6.75 -21.58 -8.69
N LEU A 248 -6.73 -20.86 -9.81
CA LEU A 248 -6.85 -19.41 -9.83
C LEU A 248 -8.24 -18.94 -9.40
N LEU A 249 -9.28 -19.71 -9.74
CA LEU A 249 -10.65 -19.46 -9.31
C LEU A 249 -10.93 -19.91 -7.87
N GLY A 250 -10.03 -20.68 -7.25
CA GLY A 250 -10.22 -21.20 -5.89
C GLY A 250 -11.28 -22.32 -5.76
N LEU A 251 -11.56 -23.04 -6.85
CA LEU A 251 -12.54 -24.14 -6.87
C LEU A 251 -12.05 -25.35 -6.07
N SER A 252 -12.94 -26.04 -5.34
CA SER A 252 -12.56 -27.22 -4.54
C SER A 252 -12.28 -28.48 -5.37
N ALA A 253 -12.70 -28.52 -6.64
CA ALA A 253 -12.51 -29.65 -7.53
C ALA A 253 -12.25 -29.24 -8.97
N THR A 254 -11.47 -30.06 -9.68
CA THR A 254 -11.27 -29.91 -11.12
C THR A 254 -12.51 -30.35 -11.89
N ARG A 255 -12.76 -29.70 -13.03
CA ARG A 255 -13.94 -29.94 -13.86
C ARG A 255 -13.56 -29.98 -15.34
N SER A 256 -14.16 -30.93 -16.06
CA SER A 256 -14.01 -31.04 -17.52
C SER A 256 -15.32 -31.49 -18.15
N ALA A 257 -15.75 -30.78 -19.19
CA ALA A 257 -16.99 -31.04 -19.91
C ALA A 257 -16.91 -30.54 -21.37
N SER A 258 -17.84 -30.98 -22.20
CA SER A 258 -17.92 -30.56 -23.59
C SER A 258 -18.86 -29.36 -23.72
N VAL A 259 -18.33 -28.26 -24.22
CA VAL A 259 -19.11 -27.06 -24.59
C VAL A 259 -19.18 -26.97 -26.12
N THR A 260 -20.06 -26.13 -26.66
CA THR A 260 -20.12 -25.87 -28.11
C THR A 260 -19.70 -24.44 -28.40
N ILE A 261 -18.75 -24.27 -29.33
CA ILE A 261 -18.28 -22.96 -29.82
C ILE A 261 -18.41 -22.96 -31.35
N ASP A 262 -19.12 -21.98 -31.91
CA ASP A 262 -19.42 -21.87 -33.36
C ASP A 262 -19.99 -23.19 -33.94
N GLY A 263 -20.94 -23.80 -33.22
CA GLY A 263 -21.55 -25.07 -33.59
C GLY A 263 -20.64 -26.31 -33.50
N THR A 264 -19.41 -26.17 -33.01
CA THR A 264 -18.43 -27.26 -32.86
C THR A 264 -18.22 -27.60 -31.40
N ALA A 265 -18.29 -28.89 -31.05
CA ALA A 265 -18.05 -29.35 -29.68
C ALA A 265 -16.55 -29.31 -29.34
N VAL A 266 -16.20 -28.69 -28.21
CA VAL A 266 -14.85 -28.61 -27.65
C VAL A 266 -14.89 -29.02 -26.18
N THR A 267 -13.88 -29.76 -25.72
CA THR A 267 -13.73 -30.09 -24.30
C THR A 267 -12.94 -29.00 -23.61
N ILE A 268 -13.53 -28.39 -22.58
CA ILE A 268 -12.86 -27.45 -21.70
C ILE A 268 -12.53 -28.19 -20.40
N ASP A 269 -11.29 -28.05 -19.93
CA ASP A 269 -10.79 -28.69 -18.71
C ASP A 269 -10.13 -27.63 -17.83
N LEU A 270 -10.74 -27.33 -16.68
CA LEU A 270 -10.25 -26.31 -15.76
C LEU A 270 -9.00 -26.74 -14.99
N SER A 271 -8.59 -28.01 -15.07
CA SER A 271 -7.28 -28.44 -14.56
C SER A 271 -6.11 -27.92 -15.39
N LYS A 272 -6.39 -27.35 -16.57
CA LYS A 272 -5.42 -26.73 -17.47
C LYS A 272 -5.36 -25.22 -17.28
N SER A 273 -4.26 -24.63 -17.72
CA SER A 273 -4.05 -23.18 -17.77
C SER A 273 -4.81 -22.51 -18.91
N LEU A 274 -4.93 -21.17 -18.89
CA LEU A 274 -5.56 -20.44 -20.00
C LEU A 274 -4.83 -20.66 -21.32
N THR A 275 -3.49 -20.73 -21.28
CA THR A 275 -2.64 -21.03 -22.45
C THR A 275 -2.97 -22.38 -23.06
N GLU A 276 -3.20 -23.40 -22.26
CA GLU A 276 -3.55 -24.74 -22.72
C GLU A 276 -5.03 -24.83 -23.18
N ILE A 277 -5.95 -24.16 -22.48
CA ILE A 277 -7.38 -24.10 -22.89
C ILE A 277 -7.51 -23.42 -24.26
N LYS A 278 -6.77 -22.33 -24.48
CA LYS A 278 -6.62 -21.67 -25.78
C LYS A 278 -6.19 -22.66 -26.88
N GLU A 279 -5.21 -23.52 -26.60
CA GLU A 279 -4.74 -24.53 -27.57
C GLU A 279 -5.80 -25.58 -27.87
N ASP A 280 -6.53 -26.04 -26.86
CA ASP A 280 -7.64 -26.98 -27.03
C ASP A 280 -8.73 -26.40 -27.96
N ILE A 281 -9.09 -25.12 -27.76
CA ILE A 281 -10.08 -24.41 -28.59
C ILE A 281 -9.57 -24.28 -30.03
N ASN A 282 -8.36 -23.76 -30.23
CA ASN A 282 -7.77 -23.59 -31.57
C ASN A 282 -7.62 -24.92 -32.33
N THR A 283 -7.39 -26.01 -31.60
CA THR A 283 -7.28 -27.35 -32.19
C THR A 283 -8.65 -27.90 -32.59
N ALA A 284 -9.67 -27.68 -31.76
CA ALA A 284 -11.00 -28.23 -31.98
C ALA A 284 -11.83 -27.42 -32.99
N VAL A 285 -11.71 -26.08 -32.97
CA VAL A 285 -12.61 -25.16 -33.67
C VAL A 285 -11.82 -24.29 -34.66
N ALA A 286 -11.67 -24.78 -35.89
CA ALA A 286 -10.85 -24.11 -36.91
C ALA A 286 -11.42 -22.77 -37.44
N THR A 287 -12.68 -22.44 -37.12
CA THR A 287 -13.37 -21.22 -37.56
C THR A 287 -13.18 -20.03 -36.61
N VAL A 288 -12.65 -20.28 -35.41
CA VAL A 288 -12.34 -19.25 -34.41
C VAL A 288 -10.82 -19.19 -34.17
N THR A 289 -10.38 -18.14 -33.50
CA THR A 289 -9.02 -17.94 -33.00
C THR A 289 -9.12 -17.64 -31.52
N ALA A 290 -8.57 -18.51 -30.68
CA ALA A 290 -8.39 -18.27 -29.26
C ALA A 290 -6.99 -17.69 -28.98
N SER A 291 -6.90 -16.69 -28.13
CA SER A 291 -5.64 -16.09 -27.65
C SER A 291 -5.70 -15.83 -26.14
N VAL A 292 -4.54 -15.69 -25.49
CA VAL A 292 -4.47 -15.14 -24.14
C VAL A 292 -3.96 -13.71 -24.27
N VAL A 293 -4.70 -12.76 -23.71
CA VAL A 293 -4.34 -11.33 -23.72
C VAL A 293 -4.09 -10.86 -22.30
N SER A 294 -3.09 -10.00 -22.13
CA SER A 294 -2.83 -9.34 -20.85
C SER A 294 -3.50 -7.96 -20.79
N GLU A 295 -3.89 -7.57 -19.59
CA GLU A 295 -4.52 -6.30 -19.26
C GLU A 295 -3.94 -5.81 -17.93
N THR A 296 -3.45 -4.57 -17.86
CA THR A 296 -3.01 -3.98 -16.58
C THR A 296 -4.10 -3.07 -16.05
N VAL A 297 -4.52 -3.32 -14.81
CA VAL A 297 -5.57 -2.57 -14.11
C VAL A 297 -5.03 -2.19 -12.74
N ASP A 298 -5.05 -0.89 -12.43
CA ASP A 298 -4.50 -0.34 -11.18
C ASP A 298 -3.07 -0.82 -10.86
N GLY A 299 -2.25 -0.96 -11.90
CA GLY A 299 -0.86 -1.44 -11.78
C GLY A 299 -0.71 -2.96 -11.67
N THR A 300 -1.80 -3.72 -11.57
CA THR A 300 -1.77 -5.19 -11.52
C THR A 300 -2.03 -5.78 -12.90
N MET A 301 -1.17 -6.70 -13.34
CA MET A 301 -1.36 -7.42 -14.61
C MET A 301 -2.31 -8.60 -14.44
N TYR A 302 -3.27 -8.70 -15.35
CA TYR A 302 -4.23 -9.79 -15.45
C TYR A 302 -4.21 -10.39 -16.86
N TYR A 303 -4.75 -11.59 -16.98
CA TYR A 303 -4.85 -12.37 -18.20
C TYR A 303 -6.29 -12.75 -18.48
N ARG A 304 -6.67 -12.73 -19.77
CA ARG A 304 -7.99 -13.17 -20.24
C ARG A 304 -7.84 -14.13 -21.42
N LEU A 305 -8.68 -15.16 -21.45
CA LEU A 305 -8.88 -15.99 -22.63
C LEU A 305 -9.82 -15.24 -23.59
N GLN A 306 -9.33 -14.93 -24.77
CA GLN A 306 -10.06 -14.26 -25.84
C GLN A 306 -10.40 -15.26 -26.95
N ILE A 307 -11.64 -15.24 -27.44
CA ILE A 307 -12.12 -16.10 -28.53
C ILE A 307 -12.77 -15.23 -29.60
N GLU A 308 -12.18 -15.19 -30.78
CA GLU A 308 -12.63 -14.38 -31.92
C GLU A 308 -13.01 -15.26 -33.12
N GLY A 309 -14.00 -14.84 -33.90
CA GLY A 309 -14.46 -15.59 -35.07
C GLY A 309 -14.66 -14.72 -36.32
N GLY A 310 -15.32 -15.31 -37.32
CA GLY A 310 -15.72 -14.59 -38.53
C GLY A 310 -16.75 -13.49 -38.25
N SER A 311 -17.08 -12.69 -39.27
CA SER A 311 -18.07 -11.61 -39.14
C SER A 311 -19.42 -12.13 -38.63
N GLY A 312 -19.87 -11.62 -37.47
CA GLY A 312 -21.12 -12.03 -36.82
C GLY A 312 -20.99 -13.13 -35.76
N PHE A 313 -19.78 -13.67 -35.54
CA PHE A 313 -19.52 -14.54 -34.38
C PHE A 313 -19.64 -13.73 -33.08
N GLY A 314 -20.19 -14.37 -32.04
CA GLY A 314 -20.50 -13.71 -30.77
C GLY A 314 -21.80 -12.89 -30.82
N THR A 315 -22.66 -13.11 -31.82
CA THR A 315 -23.98 -12.43 -31.91
C THR A 315 -25.15 -13.40 -32.03
N ALA A 316 -24.90 -14.67 -32.37
CA ALA A 316 -25.94 -15.69 -32.39
C ALA A 316 -26.02 -16.40 -31.04
N ALA A 317 -27.24 -16.70 -30.61
CA ALA A 317 -27.50 -17.42 -29.35
C ALA A 317 -26.92 -18.85 -29.31
N ASP A 318 -26.53 -19.40 -30.47
CA ASP A 318 -25.96 -20.75 -30.59
C ASP A 318 -24.42 -20.72 -30.74
N ASP A 319 -23.79 -19.53 -30.71
CA ASP A 319 -22.32 -19.38 -30.87
C ASP A 319 -21.56 -19.94 -29.67
N PHE A 320 -22.13 -19.83 -28.47
CA PHE A 320 -21.64 -20.42 -27.24
C PHE A 320 -22.79 -21.20 -26.59
N ILE A 321 -22.61 -22.50 -26.38
CA ILE A 321 -23.58 -23.33 -25.65
C ILE A 321 -22.83 -24.05 -24.55
N ASP A 322 -23.32 -23.87 -23.32
CA ASP A 322 -22.66 -24.36 -22.11
C ASP A 322 -23.66 -25.04 -21.17
N THR A 323 -23.81 -26.35 -21.30
CA THR A 323 -24.75 -27.12 -20.47
C THR A 323 -24.22 -27.42 -19.07
N ASP A 324 -22.91 -27.26 -18.86
CA ASP A 324 -22.22 -27.62 -17.62
C ASP A 324 -21.62 -26.40 -16.92
N ASN A 325 -22.00 -25.17 -17.30
CA ASN A 325 -21.51 -23.91 -16.73
C ASN A 325 -19.98 -23.68 -16.83
N LEU A 326 -19.22 -24.34 -17.70
CA LEU A 326 -17.76 -24.10 -17.79
C LEU A 326 -17.41 -22.75 -18.41
N LEU A 327 -18.10 -22.33 -19.47
CA LEU A 327 -17.95 -20.99 -20.05
C LEU A 327 -18.50 -19.93 -19.09
N ASN A 328 -19.55 -20.25 -18.33
CA ASN A 328 -20.05 -19.39 -17.27
C ASN A 328 -19.04 -19.23 -16.13
N THR A 329 -18.45 -20.33 -15.63
CA THR A 329 -17.40 -20.30 -14.60
C THR A 329 -16.18 -19.49 -15.05
N LEU A 330 -15.80 -19.54 -16.33
CA LEU A 330 -14.72 -18.72 -16.89
C LEU A 330 -15.12 -17.25 -17.10
N GLY A 331 -16.39 -16.87 -16.94
CA GLY A 331 -16.88 -15.52 -17.18
C GLY A 331 -16.96 -15.14 -18.66
N ILE A 332 -17.03 -16.12 -19.58
CA ILE A 332 -17.26 -15.86 -21.01
C ILE A 332 -18.74 -15.54 -21.25
N ILE A 333 -19.63 -16.31 -20.62
CA ILE A 333 -21.07 -16.11 -20.66
C ILE A 333 -21.63 -15.85 -19.26
N ASP A 334 -22.75 -15.15 -19.20
CA ASP A 334 -23.57 -14.96 -18.01
C ASP A 334 -25.05 -15.16 -18.39
N HIS A 335 -25.93 -15.09 -17.39
CA HIS A 335 -27.36 -15.16 -17.56
C HIS A 335 -28.00 -13.81 -17.27
N THR A 336 -29.15 -13.56 -17.90
CA THR A 336 -29.99 -12.40 -17.62
C THR A 336 -30.61 -12.48 -16.21
N SER A 337 -31.10 -11.33 -15.73
CA SER A 337 -31.79 -11.19 -14.44
C SER A 337 -33.19 -10.60 -14.63
N GLU A 338 -33.92 -11.06 -15.64
CA GLU A 338 -35.23 -10.51 -15.96
C GLU A 338 -36.25 -10.73 -14.82
N ALA A 339 -37.24 -9.84 -14.75
CA ALA A 339 -38.31 -9.95 -13.76
C ALA A 339 -39.16 -11.19 -14.03
N VAL A 340 -39.55 -11.88 -12.95
CA VAL A 340 -40.31 -13.13 -13.02
C VAL A 340 -41.80 -12.86 -12.99
N THR A 341 -42.53 -13.47 -13.93
CA THR A 341 -44.00 -13.44 -13.93
C THR A 341 -44.56 -14.69 -13.24
N GLY A 342 -45.81 -14.65 -12.78
CA GLY A 342 -46.38 -15.79 -12.05
C GLY A 342 -47.90 -15.87 -12.07
N LYS A 343 -48.41 -16.91 -11.41
CA LYS A 343 -49.83 -17.17 -11.20
C LYS A 343 -50.14 -17.22 -9.71
N VAL A 344 -51.29 -16.69 -9.30
CA VAL A 344 -51.72 -16.67 -7.89
C VAL A 344 -53.14 -17.20 -7.73
N SER A 345 -53.39 -17.93 -6.64
CA SER A 345 -54.73 -18.44 -6.30
C SER A 345 -55.71 -17.28 -6.12
N GLY A 346 -56.99 -17.53 -6.43
CA GLY A 346 -58.03 -16.51 -6.30
C GLY A 346 -58.39 -16.22 -4.84
N ASN A 347 -58.32 -17.25 -4.00
CA ASN A 347 -58.77 -17.21 -2.62
C ASN A 347 -57.58 -17.21 -1.65
N GLU A 348 -57.67 -16.36 -0.63
CA GLU A 348 -56.84 -16.41 0.58
C GLU A 348 -57.26 -17.64 1.39
N LEU A 349 -56.28 -18.42 1.83
CA LEU A 349 -56.47 -19.61 2.65
C LEU A 349 -56.08 -19.26 4.09
N THR A 350 -56.94 -19.63 5.03
CA THR A 350 -56.74 -19.39 6.46
C THR A 350 -56.97 -20.66 7.27
N THR A 351 -56.45 -20.67 8.50
CA THR A 351 -56.77 -21.64 9.56
C THR A 351 -57.14 -20.86 10.81
N ASP A 352 -58.36 -21.06 11.33
CA ASP A 352 -58.91 -20.29 12.45
C ASP A 352 -58.85 -18.76 12.21
N GLY A 353 -58.95 -18.32 10.95
CA GLY A 353 -58.87 -16.91 10.55
C GLY A 353 -57.45 -16.31 10.53
N ALA A 354 -56.39 -17.11 10.70
CA ALA A 354 -55.01 -16.70 10.43
C ALA A 354 -54.54 -17.23 9.07
N VAL A 355 -53.73 -16.47 8.33
CA VAL A 355 -53.16 -16.91 7.04
C VAL A 355 -52.39 -18.22 7.18
N ILE A 356 -52.55 -19.13 6.22
CA ILE A 356 -51.80 -20.40 6.22
C ILE A 356 -50.29 -20.19 6.07
N SER A 357 -49.51 -21.20 6.44
CA SER A 357 -48.10 -21.33 6.10
C SER A 357 -47.87 -22.64 5.33
N ALA A 358 -46.67 -22.80 4.79
CA ALA A 358 -46.24 -24.07 4.18
C ALA A 358 -46.39 -25.28 5.15
N SER A 359 -46.22 -25.07 6.45
CA SER A 359 -46.38 -26.13 7.47
C SER A 359 -47.83 -26.42 7.87
N THR A 360 -48.80 -25.63 7.41
CA THR A 360 -50.22 -25.86 7.71
C THR A 360 -50.67 -27.19 7.11
N LEU A 361 -51.39 -28.02 7.87
CA LEU A 361 -52.00 -29.24 7.35
C LEU A 361 -53.17 -28.87 6.43
N LEU A 362 -53.28 -29.53 5.27
CA LEU A 362 -54.38 -29.27 4.34
C LEU A 362 -55.77 -29.51 4.96
N THR A 363 -55.85 -30.43 5.93
CA THR A 363 -57.08 -30.74 6.68
C THR A 363 -57.46 -29.69 7.71
N ASP A 364 -56.55 -28.77 8.05
CA ASP A 364 -56.77 -27.71 9.03
C ASP A 364 -57.15 -26.37 8.35
N ILE A 365 -57.23 -26.34 7.02
CA ILE A 365 -57.64 -25.15 6.28
C ILE A 365 -59.13 -24.89 6.48
N ASP A 366 -59.49 -23.64 6.76
CA ASP A 366 -60.86 -23.19 6.98
C ASP A 366 -61.77 -23.61 5.81
N GLY A 367 -62.87 -24.29 6.15
CA GLY A 367 -63.79 -24.90 5.18
C GLY A 367 -63.60 -26.42 5.01
N TYR A 368 -62.48 -26.99 5.46
CA TYR A 368 -62.24 -28.42 5.49
C TYR A 368 -62.76 -29.03 6.82
N ASN A 369 -63.97 -29.61 6.82
CA ASN A 369 -64.62 -30.04 8.06
C ASN A 369 -64.33 -31.50 8.45
N THR A 370 -64.27 -32.42 7.47
CA THR A 370 -64.08 -33.87 7.72
C THR A 370 -63.16 -34.50 6.68
N PHE A 371 -62.08 -35.16 7.13
CA PHE A 371 -61.20 -35.97 6.28
C PHE A 371 -61.79 -37.35 5.97
N THR A 372 -61.80 -37.73 4.68
CA THR A 372 -62.19 -39.05 4.21
C THR A 372 -60.98 -39.86 3.73
N PRO A 373 -60.58 -40.93 4.43
CA PRO A 373 -59.42 -41.73 4.06
C PRO A 373 -59.67 -42.64 2.85
N GLY A 374 -58.66 -42.76 2.00
CA GLY A 374 -58.65 -43.60 0.80
C GLY A 374 -58.00 -42.84 -0.35
N GLY A 375 -57.05 -43.41 -1.07
CA GLY A 375 -56.47 -42.73 -2.23
C GLY A 375 -57.51 -42.45 -3.32
N SER A 376 -57.17 -41.58 -4.26
CA SER A 376 -58.05 -41.23 -5.38
C SER A 376 -58.50 -42.49 -6.14
N PRO A 377 -59.81 -42.64 -6.47
CA PRO A 377 -60.88 -41.65 -6.30
C PRO A 377 -61.74 -41.86 -5.03
N ALA A 378 -61.33 -42.74 -4.11
CA ALA A 378 -62.19 -43.23 -3.01
C ALA A 378 -62.16 -42.35 -1.73
N GLY A 379 -61.13 -41.52 -1.56
CA GLY A 379 -61.06 -40.49 -0.50
C GLY A 379 -60.78 -39.11 -1.07
N ASP A 380 -60.22 -38.22 -0.25
CA ASP A 380 -60.04 -36.80 -0.59
C ASP A 380 -58.73 -36.56 -1.37
N PHE A 381 -58.78 -35.78 -2.45
CA PHE A 381 -57.60 -35.46 -3.27
C PHE A 381 -57.72 -34.10 -3.98
N ILE A 382 -56.60 -33.54 -4.43
CA ILE A 382 -56.51 -32.35 -5.28
C ILE A 382 -56.10 -32.79 -6.67
N THR A 383 -56.80 -32.32 -7.71
CA THR A 383 -56.38 -32.51 -9.10
C THR A 383 -55.56 -31.33 -9.55
N LEU A 384 -54.31 -31.57 -9.96
CA LEU A 384 -53.42 -30.58 -10.56
C LEU A 384 -53.51 -30.70 -12.08
N SER A 385 -53.73 -29.59 -12.78
CA SER A 385 -53.74 -29.55 -14.26
C SER A 385 -53.39 -28.16 -14.79
N GLY A 386 -53.00 -28.04 -16.06
CA GLY A 386 -52.62 -26.75 -16.61
C GLY A 386 -51.70 -26.79 -17.82
N THR A 387 -50.92 -25.73 -18.00
CA THR A 387 -49.81 -25.66 -18.96
C THR A 387 -48.52 -25.28 -18.23
N ASP A 388 -47.42 -25.93 -18.59
CA ASP A 388 -46.08 -25.64 -18.06
C ASP A 388 -45.49 -24.36 -18.68
N THR A 389 -44.29 -23.98 -18.24
CA THR A 389 -43.57 -22.78 -18.67
C THR A 389 -43.20 -22.82 -20.16
N ALA A 390 -42.92 -24.01 -20.71
CA ALA A 390 -42.67 -24.25 -22.13
C ALA A 390 -43.93 -24.30 -23.00
N GLY A 391 -45.13 -24.18 -22.40
CA GLY A 391 -46.42 -24.26 -23.07
C GLY A 391 -46.92 -25.69 -23.36
N GLY A 392 -46.25 -26.70 -22.82
CA GLY A 392 -46.71 -28.08 -22.77
C GLY A 392 -47.91 -28.24 -21.84
N ALA A 393 -48.77 -29.23 -22.11
CA ALA A 393 -49.93 -29.50 -21.28
C ALA A 393 -49.56 -30.39 -20.08
N VAL A 394 -49.80 -29.91 -18.86
CA VAL A 394 -49.64 -30.69 -17.63
C VAL A 394 -50.87 -31.58 -17.45
N ALA A 395 -50.67 -32.89 -17.61
CA ALA A 395 -51.75 -33.87 -17.54
C ALA A 395 -52.39 -33.90 -16.15
N ALA A 396 -53.73 -33.91 -16.12
CA ALA A 396 -54.50 -33.92 -14.87
C ALA A 396 -54.13 -35.14 -14.00
N ALA A 397 -53.70 -34.89 -12.77
CA ALA A 397 -53.29 -35.92 -11.83
C ALA A 397 -53.77 -35.63 -10.41
N ALA A 398 -54.10 -36.69 -9.68
CA ALA A 398 -54.57 -36.61 -8.31
C ALA A 398 -53.40 -36.61 -7.32
N PHE A 399 -53.42 -35.64 -6.41
CA PHE A 399 -52.61 -35.55 -5.21
C PHE A 399 -53.48 -35.91 -4.01
N ASP A 400 -53.25 -37.08 -3.43
CA ASP A 400 -54.07 -37.62 -2.34
C ASP A 400 -53.82 -36.86 -1.03
N ILE A 401 -54.90 -36.41 -0.38
CA ILE A 401 -54.82 -35.76 0.94
C ILE A 401 -54.77 -36.84 2.02
N SER A 402 -53.95 -36.61 3.05
CA SER A 402 -53.88 -37.42 4.27
C SER A 402 -53.89 -36.53 5.51
N THR A 403 -54.02 -37.12 6.70
CA THR A 403 -53.95 -36.39 7.98
C THR A 403 -52.59 -35.79 8.29
N SER A 404 -51.56 -36.09 7.50
CA SER A 404 -50.21 -35.54 7.63
C SER A 404 -49.79 -34.70 6.44
N THR A 405 -50.65 -34.55 5.42
CA THR A 405 -50.31 -33.78 4.22
C THR A 405 -50.37 -32.29 4.53
N THR A 406 -49.27 -31.61 4.27
CA THR A 406 -49.08 -30.17 4.48
C THR A 406 -49.29 -29.37 3.21
N VAL A 407 -49.37 -28.05 3.34
CA VAL A 407 -49.33 -27.13 2.20
C VAL A 407 -48.00 -27.26 1.45
N GLN A 408 -46.87 -27.45 2.13
CA GLN A 408 -45.57 -27.68 1.50
C GLN A 408 -45.60 -28.89 0.57
N ASP A 409 -46.19 -30.01 0.99
CA ASP A 409 -46.30 -31.20 0.14
C ASP A 409 -47.08 -30.91 -1.15
N LEU A 410 -48.05 -29.99 -1.11
CA LEU A 410 -48.80 -29.55 -2.30
C LEU A 410 -47.96 -28.60 -3.17
N LEU A 411 -47.19 -27.69 -2.58
CA LEU A 411 -46.28 -26.80 -3.30
C LEU A 411 -45.21 -27.61 -4.05
N ASP A 412 -44.60 -28.59 -3.38
CA ASP A 412 -43.61 -29.50 -3.98
C ASP A 412 -44.22 -30.31 -5.14
N GLU A 413 -45.48 -30.77 -5.01
CA GLU A 413 -46.17 -31.45 -6.11
C GLU A 413 -46.46 -30.49 -7.27
N ILE A 414 -46.74 -29.21 -7.02
CA ILE A 414 -46.89 -28.20 -8.08
C ILE A 414 -45.56 -28.03 -8.82
N GLU A 415 -44.45 -27.78 -8.12
CA GLU A 415 -43.13 -27.60 -8.72
C GLU A 415 -42.73 -28.84 -9.54
N SER A 416 -42.86 -30.03 -8.96
CA SER A 416 -42.58 -31.31 -9.62
C SER A 416 -43.37 -31.53 -10.92
N ARG A 417 -44.62 -31.03 -10.98
CA ARG A 417 -45.52 -31.23 -12.14
C ARG A 417 -45.33 -30.20 -13.23
N PHE A 418 -45.10 -28.95 -12.84
CA PHE A 418 -45.04 -27.81 -13.76
C PHE A 418 -43.62 -27.49 -14.20
N GLY A 419 -42.60 -28.09 -13.59
CA GLY A 419 -41.21 -27.98 -14.01
C GLY A 419 -40.56 -26.72 -13.45
N ASP A 420 -40.03 -25.87 -14.34
CA ASP A 420 -39.25 -24.66 -14.04
C ASP A 420 -40.07 -23.53 -13.38
N VAL A 421 -40.73 -23.86 -12.26
CA VAL A 421 -41.55 -22.97 -11.45
C VAL A 421 -41.16 -23.06 -9.99
N ILE A 422 -41.46 -22.01 -9.22
CA ILE A 422 -41.41 -22.04 -7.77
C ILE A 422 -42.80 -21.74 -7.20
N ALA A 423 -43.25 -22.54 -6.25
CA ALA A 423 -44.56 -22.43 -5.62
C ALA A 423 -44.41 -22.09 -4.13
N TYR A 424 -45.08 -21.03 -3.68
CA TYR A 424 -44.99 -20.58 -2.29
C TYR A 424 -46.29 -19.94 -1.80
N VAL A 425 -46.38 -19.76 -0.48
CA VAL A 425 -47.51 -19.05 0.15
C VAL A 425 -47.17 -17.57 0.26
N THR A 426 -48.04 -16.70 -0.24
CA THR A 426 -47.90 -15.25 -0.14
C THR A 426 -48.29 -14.75 1.26
N SER A 427 -47.91 -13.52 1.58
CA SER A 427 -48.21 -12.90 2.89
C SER A 427 -49.70 -12.74 3.19
N ASP A 428 -50.57 -12.75 2.17
CA ASP A 428 -52.03 -12.77 2.27
C ASP A 428 -52.62 -14.19 2.15
N GLY A 429 -51.84 -15.25 2.42
CA GLY A 429 -52.33 -16.63 2.53
C GLY A 429 -52.74 -17.28 1.20
N LYS A 430 -52.30 -16.76 0.05
CA LYS A 430 -52.57 -17.36 -1.27
C LYS A 430 -51.42 -18.24 -1.71
N ILE A 431 -51.69 -19.15 -2.65
CA ILE A 431 -50.63 -19.93 -3.31
C ILE A 431 -50.22 -19.17 -4.57
N ARG A 432 -48.93 -18.85 -4.68
CA ARG A 432 -48.33 -18.25 -5.87
C ARG A 432 -47.34 -19.23 -6.50
N VAL A 433 -47.33 -19.26 -7.84
CA VAL A 433 -46.49 -20.10 -8.68
C VAL A 433 -45.81 -19.21 -9.70
N ASP A 434 -44.51 -18.99 -9.54
CA ASP A 434 -43.68 -18.13 -10.38
C ASP A 434 -43.00 -18.92 -11.50
N ASP A 435 -43.02 -18.37 -12.72
CA ASP A 435 -42.35 -18.93 -13.90
C ASP A 435 -40.88 -18.50 -13.91
N LEU A 436 -39.97 -19.43 -13.72
CA LEU A 436 -38.55 -19.12 -13.62
C LEU A 436 -37.84 -18.97 -14.98
N THR A 437 -38.57 -19.18 -16.09
CA THR A 437 -38.09 -19.10 -17.48
C THR A 437 -38.62 -17.87 -18.24
N GLY A 438 -39.50 -17.07 -17.63
CA GLY A 438 -40.02 -15.83 -18.23
C GLY A 438 -41.12 -16.02 -19.27
N GLY A 439 -41.69 -17.23 -19.41
CA GLY A 439 -42.73 -17.54 -20.39
C GLY A 439 -44.14 -17.04 -20.02
N ALA A 440 -44.92 -16.56 -20.99
CA ALA A 440 -46.33 -16.19 -20.77
C ALA A 440 -47.29 -17.41 -20.75
N SER A 441 -46.76 -18.63 -20.85
CA SER A 441 -47.52 -19.85 -21.13
C SER A 441 -47.98 -20.62 -19.90
N LEU A 442 -47.42 -20.33 -18.72
CA LEU A 442 -47.77 -21.00 -17.46
C LEU A 442 -49.27 -20.81 -17.15
N ALA A 443 -49.97 -21.89 -16.82
CA ALA A 443 -51.33 -21.84 -16.27
C ALA A 443 -51.52 -22.94 -15.25
N VAL A 444 -51.88 -22.60 -14.01
CA VAL A 444 -52.03 -23.56 -12.92
C VAL A 444 -53.50 -23.69 -12.53
N ASN A 445 -54.01 -24.91 -12.42
CA ASN A 445 -55.35 -25.23 -11.94
C ASN A 445 -55.29 -26.27 -10.82
N LEU A 446 -55.83 -25.92 -9.65
CA LEU A 446 -56.01 -26.82 -8.53
C LEU A 446 -57.51 -27.02 -8.27
N ALA A 447 -57.99 -28.25 -8.44
CA ALA A 447 -59.38 -28.62 -8.19
C ALA A 447 -59.48 -29.68 -7.08
N SER A 448 -59.98 -29.29 -5.91
CA SER A 448 -60.21 -30.24 -4.81
C SER A 448 -61.42 -31.14 -5.08
N THR A 449 -61.31 -32.41 -4.72
CA THR A 449 -62.40 -33.38 -4.67
C THR A 449 -62.46 -33.93 -3.25
N ILE A 450 -63.35 -33.36 -2.43
CA ILE A 450 -63.59 -33.76 -1.04
C ILE A 450 -64.87 -34.59 -1.00
N GLN A 451 -64.83 -35.78 -0.41
CA GLN A 451 -65.95 -36.74 -0.45
C GLN A 451 -67.10 -36.36 0.49
N ASP A 452 -66.79 -35.60 1.54
CA ASP A 452 -67.77 -35.09 2.48
C ASP A 452 -68.50 -33.87 1.89
N GLY A 453 -69.84 -33.93 1.83
CA GLY A 453 -70.65 -32.91 1.17
C GLY A 453 -70.73 -31.57 1.90
N ASP A 454 -70.30 -31.53 3.16
CA ASP A 454 -70.26 -30.32 3.99
C ASP A 454 -68.84 -29.71 4.07
N SER A 455 -67.82 -30.34 3.46
CA SER A 455 -66.44 -29.87 3.42
C SER A 455 -66.07 -29.27 2.05
N SER A 456 -65.28 -28.19 2.02
CA SER A 456 -64.79 -27.60 0.78
C SER A 456 -63.41 -26.96 0.94
N LEU A 457 -62.51 -27.22 -0.01
CA LEU A 457 -61.21 -26.56 -0.11
C LEU A 457 -61.11 -25.83 -1.46
N THR A 458 -61.33 -24.53 -1.50
CA THR A 458 -61.45 -23.77 -2.77
C THR A 458 -60.29 -22.81 -2.97
N PHE A 459 -59.47 -23.04 -4.00
CA PHE A 459 -58.35 -22.17 -4.38
C PHE A 459 -58.76 -21.01 -5.30
N VAL A 460 -59.81 -21.21 -6.10
CA VAL A 460 -60.36 -20.21 -7.03
C VAL A 460 -61.88 -20.34 -7.05
N ASP A 461 -62.59 -19.21 -6.90
CA ASP A 461 -64.04 -19.17 -6.98
C ASP A 461 -64.57 -19.68 -8.34
N GLY A 462 -65.47 -20.67 -8.28
CA GLY A 462 -66.12 -21.24 -9.47
C GLY A 462 -65.30 -22.31 -10.23
N GLY A 463 -64.09 -22.63 -9.77
CA GLY A 463 -63.21 -23.62 -10.39
C GLY A 463 -62.59 -23.11 -11.69
N GLY A 464 -61.29 -22.79 -11.66
CA GLY A 464 -60.60 -22.17 -12.79
C GLY A 464 -59.10 -22.03 -12.55
N ASN A 465 -58.40 -21.51 -13.55
CA ASN A 465 -56.96 -21.28 -13.46
C ASN A 465 -56.65 -20.14 -12.48
N PHE A 466 -55.47 -20.20 -11.88
CA PHE A 466 -54.90 -19.12 -11.09
C PHE A 466 -54.80 -17.84 -11.93
N ALA A 467 -54.97 -16.68 -11.28
CA ALA A 467 -54.89 -15.37 -11.93
C ALA A 467 -53.43 -14.98 -12.20
N ALA A 468 -53.19 -13.99 -13.06
CA ALA A 468 -51.86 -13.40 -13.20
C ALA A 468 -51.44 -12.69 -11.89
N ALA A 469 -50.18 -12.83 -11.51
CA ALA A 469 -49.60 -12.22 -10.33
C ALA A 469 -48.66 -11.06 -10.73
N ASP A 470 -48.41 -10.11 -9.81
CA ASP A 470 -47.47 -9.00 -10.05
C ASP A 470 -46.04 -9.52 -10.30
N GLU A 471 -45.24 -8.82 -11.10
CA GLU A 471 -43.87 -9.25 -11.41
C GLU A 471 -42.98 -9.24 -10.16
N ARG A 472 -42.18 -10.30 -10.01
CA ARG A 472 -41.14 -10.39 -9.00
C ARG A 472 -39.84 -9.87 -9.61
N ILE A 473 -39.43 -8.68 -9.18
CA ILE A 473 -38.19 -8.05 -9.63
C ILE A 473 -37.00 -8.78 -8.99
N ARG A 474 -36.12 -9.37 -9.82
CA ARG A 474 -34.84 -9.95 -9.38
C ARG A 474 -33.81 -8.86 -9.17
N GLU A 475 -33.61 -8.00 -10.15
CA GLU A 475 -32.74 -6.83 -10.10
C GLU A 475 -33.48 -5.60 -9.56
N ILE A 476 -33.36 -5.36 -8.24
CA ILE A 476 -34.03 -4.26 -7.53
C ILE A 476 -33.45 -2.91 -7.96
N VAL A 477 -32.14 -2.86 -8.18
CA VAL A 477 -31.39 -1.71 -8.67
C VAL A 477 -30.39 -2.23 -9.70
N GLU A 478 -30.41 -1.64 -10.90
CA GLU A 478 -29.44 -1.91 -11.95
C GLU A 478 -28.11 -1.22 -11.61
N GLY A 479 -26.99 -1.91 -11.84
CA GLY A 479 -25.68 -1.29 -11.78
C GLY A 479 -25.53 -0.31 -12.94
N ALA A 480 -25.12 0.92 -12.67
CA ALA A 480 -24.96 1.93 -13.71
C ALA A 480 -23.78 2.83 -13.41
N ASP A 481 -23.12 3.31 -14.45
CA ASP A 481 -22.06 4.32 -14.36
C ASP A 481 -22.66 5.72 -14.22
N ALA A 482 -21.91 6.61 -13.57
CA ALA A 482 -22.16 8.03 -13.60
C ALA A 482 -21.91 8.55 -15.03
N LEU A 483 -22.72 9.52 -15.44
CA LEU A 483 -22.54 10.23 -16.70
C LEU A 483 -22.49 11.72 -16.41
N ILE A 484 -21.36 12.34 -16.74
CA ILE A 484 -21.17 13.79 -16.62
C ILE A 484 -20.72 14.37 -17.95
N GLU A 485 -21.04 15.65 -18.18
CA GLU A 485 -20.50 16.43 -19.28
C GLU A 485 -19.50 17.44 -18.70
N VAL A 486 -18.23 17.38 -19.11
CA VAL A 486 -17.19 18.37 -18.75
C VAL A 486 -16.75 19.11 -20.01
N ASP A 487 -16.97 20.43 -20.06
CA ASP A 487 -16.67 21.30 -21.21
C ASP A 487 -17.22 20.80 -22.56
N GLY A 488 -18.37 20.12 -22.52
CA GLY A 488 -19.06 19.57 -23.68
C GLY A 488 -18.60 18.16 -24.11
N VAL A 489 -17.80 17.49 -23.29
CA VAL A 489 -17.37 16.11 -23.49
C VAL A 489 -18.02 15.21 -22.44
N ASP A 490 -18.67 14.14 -22.88
CA ASP A 490 -19.29 13.14 -22.01
C ASP A 490 -18.21 12.23 -21.41
N ILE A 491 -18.32 12.00 -20.11
CA ILE A 491 -17.41 11.17 -19.32
C ILE A 491 -18.27 10.20 -18.51
N THR A 492 -17.91 8.92 -18.60
CA THR A 492 -18.52 7.83 -17.85
C THR A 492 -17.57 7.33 -16.78
N ASP A 493 -18.06 7.14 -15.56
CA ASP A 493 -17.27 6.64 -14.45
C ASP A 493 -18.09 5.66 -13.60
N SER A 494 -17.48 4.59 -13.12
CA SER A 494 -18.16 3.63 -12.23
C SER A 494 -18.49 4.23 -10.86
N SER A 495 -17.86 5.34 -10.48
CA SER A 495 -17.97 6.00 -9.18
C SER A 495 -18.71 7.33 -9.26
N ASN A 496 -19.29 7.75 -8.13
CA ASN A 496 -19.76 9.13 -7.95
C ASN A 496 -18.65 10.06 -7.43
N THR A 497 -17.44 9.56 -7.22
CA THR A 497 -16.24 10.33 -6.88
C THR A 497 -15.24 10.15 -8.00
N ILE A 498 -14.97 11.23 -8.74
CA ILE A 498 -14.19 11.25 -9.98
C ILE A 498 -13.00 12.18 -9.78
N ASP A 499 -11.76 11.68 -9.88
CA ASP A 499 -10.53 12.44 -9.54
C ASP A 499 -9.48 12.51 -10.66
N ASP A 500 -9.75 11.92 -11.82
CA ASP A 500 -8.82 11.80 -12.94
C ASP A 500 -9.16 12.72 -14.13
N VAL A 501 -10.35 13.30 -14.14
CA VAL A 501 -10.85 14.15 -15.25
C VAL A 501 -10.16 15.52 -15.31
N ILE A 502 -9.98 16.17 -14.16
CA ILE A 502 -9.31 17.47 -14.06
C ILE A 502 -8.12 17.28 -13.14
N THR A 503 -6.91 17.56 -13.65
CA THR A 503 -5.66 17.37 -12.88
C THR A 503 -5.74 18.04 -11.51
N GLY A 504 -5.58 17.23 -10.47
CA GLY A 504 -5.56 17.66 -9.08
C GLY A 504 -6.92 18.08 -8.51
N VAL A 505 -8.04 17.74 -9.16
CA VAL A 505 -9.40 18.09 -8.72
C VAL A 505 -10.26 16.83 -8.62
N THR A 506 -10.93 16.66 -7.48
CA THR A 506 -11.88 15.57 -7.24
C THR A 506 -13.30 16.12 -7.24
N LEU A 507 -14.15 15.52 -8.07
CA LEU A 507 -15.57 15.81 -8.24
C LEU A 507 -16.40 14.74 -7.49
N ASN A 508 -17.27 15.16 -6.59
CA ASN A 508 -18.19 14.28 -5.86
C ASN A 508 -19.62 14.59 -6.29
N LEU A 509 -20.20 13.69 -7.07
CA LEU A 509 -21.55 13.81 -7.63
C LEU A 509 -22.59 13.51 -6.55
N LEU A 510 -23.48 14.46 -6.30
CA LEU A 510 -24.49 14.36 -5.24
C LEU A 510 -25.89 14.13 -5.80
N GLN A 511 -26.20 14.79 -6.92
CA GLN A 511 -27.50 14.69 -7.57
C GLN A 511 -27.39 14.97 -9.07
N ALA A 512 -28.08 14.16 -9.88
CA ALA A 512 -28.18 14.35 -11.32
C ALA A 512 -29.28 15.36 -11.70
N GLN A 513 -28.96 16.30 -12.59
CA GLN A 513 -29.86 17.28 -13.22
C GLN A 513 -29.36 17.64 -14.64
N ASP A 514 -29.80 16.89 -15.65
CA ASP A 514 -29.39 16.98 -17.07
C ASP A 514 -29.48 18.39 -17.70
N GLN A 515 -30.39 19.26 -17.23
CA GLN A 515 -30.57 20.61 -17.75
C GLN A 515 -29.85 21.72 -16.97
N THR A 516 -29.13 21.39 -15.90
CA THR A 516 -28.43 22.37 -15.06
C THR A 516 -26.93 22.33 -15.34
N THR A 517 -26.36 23.49 -15.67
CA THR A 517 -24.91 23.63 -15.88
C THR A 517 -24.29 24.31 -14.69
N ILE A 518 -23.31 23.63 -14.10
CA ILE A 518 -22.45 24.10 -13.04
C ILE A 518 -21.21 24.73 -13.67
N THR A 519 -20.90 25.96 -13.31
CA THR A 519 -19.63 26.59 -13.66
C THR A 519 -18.70 26.50 -12.45
N LEU A 520 -17.69 25.65 -12.55
CA LEU A 520 -16.63 25.45 -11.56
C LEU A 520 -15.46 26.36 -11.89
N ASN A 521 -15.03 27.19 -10.94
CA ASN A 521 -13.85 28.04 -11.05
C ASN A 521 -12.81 27.65 -10.00
N ILE A 522 -11.68 27.10 -10.47
CA ILE A 522 -10.51 26.78 -9.66
C ILE A 522 -9.53 27.94 -9.75
N ALA A 523 -9.22 28.55 -8.60
CA ALA A 523 -8.26 29.65 -8.48
C ALA A 523 -7.42 29.49 -7.21
N HIS A 524 -6.29 30.20 -7.13
CA HIS A 524 -5.52 30.26 -5.89
C HIS A 524 -6.37 30.86 -4.75
N ASP A 525 -6.30 30.26 -3.57
CA ASP A 525 -6.95 30.77 -2.38
C ASP A 525 -6.13 31.91 -1.77
N VAL A 526 -6.31 33.10 -2.35
CA VAL A 526 -5.64 34.33 -1.94
C VAL A 526 -6.01 34.70 -0.49
N ASP A 527 -7.18 34.32 0.01
CA ASP A 527 -7.61 34.65 1.36
C ASP A 527 -6.85 33.83 2.42
N THR A 528 -6.64 32.54 2.16
CA THR A 528 -5.82 31.67 3.03
C THR A 528 -4.36 32.14 3.03
N ILE A 529 -3.78 32.42 1.85
CA ILE A 529 -2.40 32.92 1.75
C ILE A 529 -2.24 34.27 2.47
N LYS A 530 -3.21 35.19 2.31
CA LYS A 530 -3.20 36.48 3.01
C LYS A 530 -3.27 36.29 4.52
N THR A 531 -4.05 35.31 5.00
CA THR A 531 -4.14 35.00 6.43
C THR A 531 -2.77 34.55 6.96
N ASN A 532 -2.08 33.65 6.26
CA ASN A 532 -0.73 33.22 6.65
C ASN A 532 0.27 34.38 6.66
N ILE A 533 0.22 35.27 5.66
CA ILE A 533 1.06 36.48 5.61
C ILE A 533 0.72 37.44 6.77
N SER A 534 -0.57 37.59 7.11
CA SER A 534 -1.02 38.40 8.24
C SER A 534 -0.52 37.84 9.56
N ASP A 535 -0.59 36.52 9.75
CA ASP A 535 -0.11 35.85 10.95
C ASP A 535 1.40 36.04 11.13
N PHE A 536 2.18 35.93 10.04
CA PHE A 536 3.61 36.25 10.05
C PHE A 536 3.86 37.70 10.49
N VAL A 537 3.13 38.67 9.91
CA VAL A 537 3.23 40.09 10.26
C VAL A 537 2.88 40.33 11.73
N ASP A 538 1.82 39.68 12.23
CA ASP A 538 1.37 39.83 13.61
C ASP A 538 2.37 39.24 14.62
N GLN A 539 2.95 38.07 14.34
CA GLN A 539 4.00 37.51 15.20
C GLN A 539 5.27 38.35 15.18
N TYR A 540 5.65 38.90 14.01
CA TYR A 540 6.78 39.82 13.91
C TYR A 540 6.53 41.09 14.74
N ASN A 541 5.34 41.67 14.61
CA ASN A 541 4.92 42.85 15.38
C ASN A 541 4.89 42.58 16.89
N SER A 542 4.49 41.38 17.31
CA SER A 542 4.52 40.94 18.72
C SER A 542 5.96 40.91 19.28
N VAL A 543 6.93 40.42 18.49
CA VAL A 543 8.35 40.40 18.86
C VAL A 543 8.92 41.82 18.96
N ILE A 544 8.74 42.64 17.93
CA ILE A 544 9.28 44.02 17.90
C ILE A 544 8.64 44.91 18.97
N SER A 545 7.32 44.81 19.17
CA SER A 545 6.63 45.58 20.22
C SER A 545 7.15 45.23 21.61
N TYR A 546 7.41 43.95 21.87
CA TYR A 546 8.02 43.51 23.12
C TYR A 546 9.43 44.08 23.28
N ILE A 547 10.27 43.99 22.26
CA ILE A 547 11.63 44.55 22.26
C ILE A 547 11.58 46.07 22.52
N ASN A 548 10.72 46.81 21.82
CA ASN A 548 10.57 48.25 21.99
C ASN A 548 10.13 48.61 23.41
N THR A 549 9.20 47.85 24.01
CA THR A 549 8.77 48.04 25.40
C THR A 549 9.94 47.85 26.37
N GLN A 550 10.76 46.82 26.17
CA GLN A 550 11.93 46.58 27.04
C GLN A 550 13.00 47.69 26.93
N PHE A 551 13.09 48.38 25.79
CA PHE A 551 14.03 49.48 25.56
C PHE A 551 13.46 50.88 25.86
N ASP A 552 12.20 50.99 26.28
CA ASP A 552 11.57 52.27 26.56
C ASP A 552 12.07 52.89 27.89
N TYR A 553 12.04 54.21 28.00
CA TYR A 553 12.40 54.94 29.22
C TYR A 553 11.39 56.04 29.50
N ASP A 554 10.69 55.92 30.63
CA ASP A 554 9.75 56.94 31.08
C ASP A 554 10.50 58.06 31.80
N GLU A 555 10.62 59.21 31.15
CA GLU A 555 11.28 60.40 31.71
C GLU A 555 10.54 61.00 32.92
N GLU A 556 9.21 60.82 33.00
CA GLU A 556 8.36 61.39 34.05
C GLU A 556 8.42 60.52 35.32
N GLU A 557 8.35 59.20 35.18
CA GLU A 557 8.48 58.24 36.27
C GLU A 557 9.93 57.91 36.63
N GLN A 558 10.90 58.31 35.80
CA GLN A 558 12.32 57.96 35.91
C GLN A 558 12.54 56.44 35.97
N SER A 559 11.74 55.68 35.23
CA SER A 559 11.69 54.22 35.25
C SER A 559 11.99 53.64 33.85
N THR A 560 12.50 52.41 33.81
CA THR A 560 12.74 51.67 32.56
C THR A 560 11.47 50.90 32.18
N GLY A 561 11.19 50.78 30.88
CA GLY A 561 10.01 50.08 30.37
C GLY A 561 9.99 48.57 30.67
N GLY A 562 11.15 47.94 30.89
CA GLY A 562 11.23 46.54 31.30
C GLY A 562 12.56 46.17 31.98
N VAL A 563 12.62 44.96 32.55
CA VAL A 563 13.79 44.45 33.30
C VAL A 563 14.97 44.06 32.39
N LEU A 564 14.74 43.97 31.07
CA LEU A 564 15.77 43.71 30.06
C LEU A 564 16.34 45.00 29.44
N PHE A 565 16.04 46.17 30.00
CA PHE A 565 16.53 47.44 29.50
C PHE A 565 18.06 47.47 29.39
N GLY A 566 18.57 47.73 28.19
CA GLY A 566 20.00 47.78 27.91
C GLY A 566 20.67 46.41 27.70
N ASP A 567 19.90 45.32 27.56
CA ASP A 567 20.47 44.01 27.25
C ASP A 567 21.03 43.93 25.81
N GLY A 568 22.32 43.60 25.69
CA GLY A 568 23.00 43.53 24.40
C GLY A 568 22.54 42.37 23.50
N THR A 569 22.06 41.28 24.10
CA THR A 569 21.51 40.12 23.38
C THR A 569 20.20 40.51 22.71
N LEU A 570 19.33 41.21 23.45
CA LEU A 570 18.06 41.72 22.91
C LEU A 570 18.30 42.72 21.77
N SER A 571 19.34 43.55 21.88
CA SER A 571 19.76 44.45 20.81
C SER A 571 20.33 43.70 19.59
N SER A 572 20.95 42.54 19.80
CA SER A 572 21.47 41.70 18.70
C SER A 572 20.30 41.07 17.93
N VAL A 573 19.34 40.45 18.64
CA VAL A 573 18.08 39.97 18.02
C VAL A 573 17.40 41.08 17.23
N LYS A 574 17.23 42.27 17.82
CA LYS A 574 16.62 43.41 17.12
C LYS A 574 17.37 43.75 15.82
N SER A 575 18.70 43.74 15.86
CA SER A 575 19.53 44.08 14.69
C SER A 575 19.42 43.03 13.58
N ASP A 576 19.41 41.75 13.95
CA ASP A 576 19.29 40.64 13.00
C ASP A 576 17.92 40.66 12.29
N LEU A 577 16.83 40.84 13.05
CA LEU A 577 15.48 40.95 12.47
C LEU A 577 15.31 42.18 11.58
N ILE A 578 15.92 43.33 11.95
CA ILE A 578 15.87 44.54 11.11
C ILE A 578 16.61 44.32 9.79
N SER A 579 17.78 43.65 9.81
CA SER A 579 18.55 43.39 8.59
C SER A 579 17.69 42.65 7.58
N LEU A 580 17.07 41.54 8.00
CA LEU A 580 16.21 40.72 7.17
C LEU A 580 15.03 41.49 6.57
N LEU A 581 14.43 42.39 7.36
CA LEU A 581 13.29 43.18 6.90
C LEU A 581 13.66 44.19 5.81
N THR A 582 14.85 44.79 5.93
CA THR A 582 15.28 45.86 5.01
C THR A 582 16.01 45.36 3.76
N ASP A 583 16.41 44.09 3.76
CA ASP A 583 17.13 43.48 2.65
C ASP A 583 16.20 43.19 1.46
N THR A 584 16.72 43.33 0.25
CA THR A 584 16.00 42.92 -0.98
C THR A 584 16.25 41.46 -1.25
N VAL A 585 15.20 40.70 -1.59
CA VAL A 585 15.30 39.29 -1.96
C VAL A 585 15.95 39.14 -3.33
N TRP A 586 17.07 38.42 -3.36
CA TRP A 586 17.79 38.13 -4.59
C TRP A 586 17.02 37.11 -5.44
N GLY A 587 16.96 37.32 -6.76
CA GLY A 587 16.31 36.38 -7.69
C GLY A 587 14.80 36.59 -7.84
N VAL A 588 14.22 37.56 -7.15
CA VAL A 588 12.86 38.05 -7.40
C VAL A 588 12.93 39.25 -8.36
N ASP A 589 11.87 39.51 -9.12
CA ASP A 589 11.78 40.73 -9.93
C ASP A 589 11.99 41.98 -9.05
N ALA A 590 12.70 42.97 -9.57
CA ALA A 590 13.03 44.19 -8.82
C ALA A 590 11.79 44.98 -8.38
N ASP A 591 10.66 44.82 -9.08
CA ASP A 591 9.40 45.45 -8.71
C ASP A 591 8.70 44.73 -7.53
N PHE A 592 9.15 43.52 -7.17
CA PHE A 592 8.58 42.70 -6.09
C PHE A 592 9.60 42.25 -5.03
N SER A 593 10.88 42.63 -5.17
CA SER A 593 11.97 42.10 -4.35
C SER A 593 12.01 42.58 -2.88
N ALA A 594 10.99 43.28 -2.39
CA ALA A 594 10.93 43.77 -1.01
C ALA A 594 9.49 43.82 -0.49
N LEU A 595 9.29 43.59 0.81
CA LEU A 595 7.96 43.59 1.46
C LEU A 595 7.15 44.88 1.19
N SER A 596 7.80 46.03 1.22
CA SER A 596 7.14 47.32 0.97
C SER A 596 6.61 47.47 -0.47
N LEU A 597 7.19 46.75 -1.43
CA LEU A 597 6.76 46.79 -2.83
C LEU A 597 5.50 45.95 -3.08
N VAL A 598 5.22 44.96 -2.23
CA VAL A 598 3.99 44.14 -2.26
C VAL A 598 2.90 44.62 -1.31
N GLY A 599 3.05 45.81 -0.72
CA GLY A 599 2.04 46.41 0.15
C GLY A 599 2.23 46.16 1.65
N ILE A 600 3.37 45.61 2.09
CA ILE A 600 3.68 45.41 3.51
C ILE A 600 4.67 46.49 3.96
N ASN A 601 4.14 47.53 4.60
CA ASN A 601 4.88 48.75 4.95
C ASN A 601 5.43 48.68 6.37
N VAL A 602 6.63 49.23 6.56
CA VAL A 602 7.28 49.39 7.87
C VAL A 602 7.21 50.86 8.33
N ASP A 603 6.90 51.09 9.60
CA ASP A 603 6.90 52.42 10.21
C ASP A 603 8.23 52.77 10.92
N ASN A 604 8.26 53.91 11.64
CA ASN A 604 9.46 54.34 12.36
C ASN A 604 9.77 53.50 13.61
N ASP A 605 8.77 52.81 14.16
CA ASP A 605 8.90 51.92 15.31
C ASP A 605 9.20 50.48 14.88
N LEU A 606 9.39 50.26 13.57
CA LEU A 606 9.69 49.00 12.90
C LEU A 606 8.51 48.01 12.93
N VAL A 607 7.30 48.50 13.12
CA VAL A 607 6.05 47.74 13.08
C VAL A 607 5.57 47.67 11.64
N LEU A 608 5.08 46.50 11.23
CA LEU A 608 4.56 46.21 9.90
C LEU A 608 3.06 46.46 9.81
N THR A 609 2.62 46.96 8.65
CA THR A 609 1.23 47.18 8.29
C THR A 609 0.96 46.68 6.88
N ILE A 610 -0.17 46.01 6.67
CA ILE A 610 -0.56 45.44 5.37
C ILE A 610 -1.54 46.39 4.67
N ASP A 611 -1.27 46.71 3.41
CA ASP A 611 -2.26 47.25 2.49
C ASP A 611 -2.94 46.10 1.74
N ASP A 612 -4.07 45.64 2.29
CA ASP A 612 -4.87 44.54 1.75
C ASP A 612 -5.21 44.69 0.27
N THR A 613 -5.43 45.92 -0.21
CA THR A 613 -5.82 46.15 -1.61
C THR A 613 -4.67 45.89 -2.55
N ILE A 614 -3.47 46.33 -2.17
CA ILE A 614 -2.24 46.11 -2.96
C ILE A 614 -1.84 44.63 -2.90
N LEU A 615 -1.79 44.05 -1.71
CA LEU A 615 -1.35 42.66 -1.52
C LEU A 615 -2.26 41.67 -2.26
N SER A 616 -3.59 41.78 -2.09
CA SER A 616 -4.53 40.90 -2.80
C SER A 616 -4.47 41.11 -4.32
N GLY A 617 -4.21 42.34 -4.79
CA GLY A 617 -4.01 42.63 -6.20
C GLY A 617 -2.82 41.87 -6.81
N TYR A 618 -1.67 41.87 -6.13
CA TYR A 618 -0.48 41.16 -6.58
C TYR A 618 -0.55 39.65 -6.39
N LEU A 619 -1.16 39.15 -5.31
CA LEU A 619 -1.41 37.71 -5.15
C LEU A 619 -2.29 37.14 -6.28
N THR A 620 -3.12 37.98 -6.92
CA THR A 620 -3.94 37.57 -8.07
C THR A 620 -3.21 37.67 -9.41
N THR A 621 -2.33 38.67 -9.58
CA THR A 621 -1.75 39.02 -10.90
C THR A 621 -0.28 38.63 -11.07
N ASN A 622 0.45 38.53 -9.96
CA ASN A 622 1.91 38.31 -9.86
C ASN A 622 2.21 37.25 -8.79
N PHE A 623 1.39 36.20 -8.74
CA PHE A 623 1.44 35.15 -7.72
C PHE A 623 2.85 34.58 -7.51
N SER A 624 3.53 34.17 -8.58
CA SER A 624 4.87 33.58 -8.49
C SER A 624 5.92 34.55 -7.95
N ASP A 625 5.80 35.84 -8.22
CA ASP A 625 6.73 36.87 -7.72
C ASP A 625 6.52 37.10 -6.22
N VAL A 626 5.25 37.16 -5.78
CA VAL A 626 4.91 37.28 -4.35
C VAL A 626 5.31 36.02 -3.59
N MET A 627 5.07 34.83 -4.15
CA MET A 627 5.52 33.56 -3.56
C MET A 627 7.04 33.55 -3.40
N ALA A 628 7.79 33.87 -4.45
CA ALA A 628 9.26 33.91 -4.40
C ALA A 628 9.82 34.99 -3.45
N LEU A 629 9.03 36.01 -3.10
CA LEU A 629 9.39 36.98 -2.06
C LEU A 629 9.39 36.36 -0.66
N PHE A 630 8.57 35.34 -0.38
CA PHE A 630 8.50 34.70 0.93
C PHE A 630 9.22 33.36 0.97
N ALA A 631 9.00 32.51 -0.03
CA ALA A 631 9.46 31.13 -0.07
C ALA A 631 10.87 30.94 -0.67
N GLY A 632 11.57 29.91 -0.22
CA GLY A 632 12.80 29.40 -0.83
C GLY A 632 12.48 28.55 -2.06
N GLN A 633 13.06 28.89 -3.22
CA GLN A 633 12.83 28.13 -4.46
C GLN A 633 14.07 28.07 -5.36
N GLY A 634 14.20 26.96 -6.08
CA GLY A 634 15.22 26.76 -7.10
C GLY A 634 14.64 26.65 -8.50
N THR A 635 15.29 27.28 -9.47
CA THR A 635 14.96 27.14 -10.90
C THR A 635 16.20 26.73 -11.68
N THR A 636 16.05 25.94 -12.74
CA THR A 636 17.16 25.46 -13.57
C THR A 636 17.13 26.12 -14.95
N SER A 637 18.30 26.24 -15.59
CA SER A 637 18.40 26.86 -16.93
C SER A 637 18.14 25.90 -18.08
N THR A 638 18.10 24.59 -17.82
CA THR A 638 17.99 23.51 -18.83
C THR A 638 16.97 22.48 -18.38
N SER A 639 16.32 21.80 -19.33
CA SER A 639 15.35 20.75 -19.05
C SER A 639 15.97 19.41 -18.60
N SER A 640 17.29 19.24 -18.81
CA SER A 640 18.05 18.11 -18.29
C SER A 640 18.35 18.23 -16.80
N LEU A 641 18.14 19.41 -16.21
CA LEU A 641 18.30 19.66 -14.78
C LEU A 641 16.93 19.92 -14.14
N SER A 642 16.65 19.22 -13.05
CA SER A 642 15.53 19.53 -12.16
C SER A 642 16.07 19.90 -10.79
N TYR A 643 15.65 21.05 -10.26
CA TYR A 643 15.94 21.39 -8.88
C TYR A 643 15.27 20.38 -7.94
N VAL A 644 15.99 19.92 -6.93
CA VAL A 644 15.48 18.96 -5.94
C VAL A 644 15.30 19.63 -4.59
N GLY A 645 16.29 20.40 -4.14
CA GLY A 645 16.22 21.05 -2.84
C GLY A 645 17.52 21.76 -2.46
N HIS A 646 17.55 22.25 -1.24
CA HIS A 646 18.66 22.99 -0.67
C HIS A 646 18.75 22.77 0.84
N GLY A 647 19.93 23.01 1.41
CA GLY A 647 20.16 22.96 2.84
C GLY A 647 19.95 24.31 3.52
N ARG A 648 19.95 24.29 4.86
CA ARG A 648 19.84 25.50 5.70
C ARG A 648 21.01 26.47 5.54
N ASP A 649 22.17 25.97 5.14
CA ASP A 649 23.38 26.78 4.95
C ASP A 649 23.59 27.22 3.49
N SER A 650 22.74 26.75 2.56
CA SER A 650 22.79 27.19 1.17
C SER A 650 22.50 28.69 1.05
N ALA A 651 23.22 29.42 0.22
CA ALA A 651 22.98 30.84 -0.01
C ALA A 651 22.10 31.11 -1.24
N ALA A 652 21.41 32.25 -1.29
CA ALA A 652 20.78 32.68 -2.53
C ALA A 652 21.84 32.98 -3.60
N GLY A 653 21.64 32.52 -4.84
CA GLY A 653 22.62 32.72 -5.91
C GLY A 653 22.43 31.89 -7.16
N LEU A 654 23.39 32.05 -8.10
CA LEU A 654 23.54 31.23 -9.29
C LEU A 654 24.65 30.20 -9.09
N TYR A 655 24.36 28.96 -9.44
CA TYR A 655 25.23 27.81 -9.25
C TYR A 655 25.39 27.06 -10.57
N ALA A 656 26.58 27.07 -11.15
CA ALA A 656 26.85 26.28 -12.36
C ALA A 656 26.96 24.80 -12.02
N VAL A 657 26.34 23.93 -12.81
CA VAL A 657 26.38 22.48 -12.62
C VAL A 657 27.26 21.87 -13.71
N GLN A 658 28.21 21.03 -13.30
CA GLN A 658 29.06 20.26 -14.20
C GLN A 658 28.87 18.79 -13.92
N ILE A 659 28.66 18.00 -14.97
CA ILE A 659 28.49 16.54 -14.91
C ILE A 659 29.73 15.90 -15.53
N ASP A 660 30.61 15.38 -14.68
CA ASP A 660 31.81 14.64 -15.08
C ASP A 660 31.47 13.22 -15.54
N ARG A 661 30.40 12.65 -14.99
CA ARG A 661 29.85 11.34 -15.38
C ARG A 661 28.33 11.32 -15.22
N ALA A 662 27.60 10.99 -16.28
CA ALA A 662 26.16 10.73 -16.19
C ALA A 662 25.88 9.43 -15.43
N ALA A 663 24.72 9.36 -14.77
CA ALA A 663 24.29 8.14 -14.10
C ALA A 663 23.97 7.03 -15.11
N THR A 664 24.23 5.78 -14.74
CA THR A 664 23.89 4.60 -15.55
C THR A 664 23.09 3.60 -14.73
N ARG A 665 22.27 2.79 -15.41
CA ARG A 665 21.51 1.68 -14.83
C ARG A 665 22.37 0.41 -14.92
N GLY A 666 22.34 -0.45 -13.90
CA GLY A 666 22.92 -1.79 -14.02
C GLY A 666 22.24 -2.53 -15.16
N THR A 667 22.99 -2.95 -16.18
CA THR A 667 22.45 -3.62 -17.38
C THR A 667 23.35 -4.79 -17.73
N GLU A 668 22.76 -5.97 -17.92
CA GLU A 668 23.42 -7.16 -18.42
C GLU A 668 22.67 -7.66 -19.66
N THR A 669 23.41 -7.94 -20.74
CA THR A 669 22.87 -8.48 -21.99
C THR A 669 23.44 -9.87 -22.22
N GLY A 670 22.56 -10.85 -22.35
CA GLY A 670 22.91 -12.24 -22.60
C GLY A 670 23.64 -12.43 -23.94
N SER A 671 24.60 -13.35 -23.99
CA SER A 671 25.33 -13.71 -25.22
C SER A 671 24.61 -14.72 -26.12
N VAL A 672 23.54 -15.36 -25.63
CA VAL A 672 22.84 -16.45 -26.34
C VAL A 672 21.64 -15.88 -27.10
N ASP A 673 21.52 -16.23 -28.39
CA ASP A 673 20.31 -15.98 -29.19
C ASP A 673 19.23 -17.00 -28.79
N LEU A 674 18.17 -16.51 -28.14
CA LEU A 674 17.07 -17.28 -27.59
C LEU A 674 15.84 -17.30 -28.51
N THR A 675 15.95 -16.85 -29.77
CA THR A 675 14.83 -16.86 -30.74
C THR A 675 14.29 -18.27 -31.03
N ALA A 676 15.09 -19.31 -30.79
CA ALA A 676 14.68 -20.71 -30.93
C ALA A 676 14.08 -21.31 -29.64
N GLY A 677 13.95 -20.51 -28.58
CA GLY A 677 13.52 -20.92 -27.24
C GLY A 677 14.69 -21.19 -26.28
N GLY A 678 14.44 -21.04 -24.98
CA GLY A 678 15.42 -21.29 -23.92
C GLY A 678 15.62 -22.78 -23.63
N VAL A 679 16.52 -23.09 -22.70
CA VAL A 679 16.68 -24.43 -22.12
C VAL A 679 16.20 -24.42 -20.67
N THR A 680 15.93 -25.61 -20.11
CA THR A 680 15.44 -25.72 -18.73
C THR A 680 16.50 -25.26 -17.74
N GLU A 681 16.20 -24.21 -16.97
CA GLU A 681 17.14 -23.52 -16.09
C GLU A 681 16.37 -22.80 -14.97
N THR A 682 17.03 -22.55 -13.82
CA THR A 682 16.52 -21.63 -12.79
C THR A 682 17.38 -20.37 -12.77
N LEU A 683 16.79 -19.25 -13.17
CA LEU A 683 17.42 -17.93 -13.08
C LEU A 683 17.11 -17.31 -11.71
N THR A 684 18.13 -17.14 -10.90
CA THR A 684 18.04 -16.44 -9.62
C THR A 684 18.56 -15.02 -9.77
N ILE A 685 17.75 -14.04 -9.39
CA ILE A 685 18.09 -12.62 -9.36
C ILE A 685 17.96 -12.16 -7.92
N SER A 686 18.96 -11.46 -7.39
CA SER A 686 18.89 -10.86 -6.05
C SER A 686 19.18 -9.37 -6.10
N GLU A 687 18.42 -8.58 -5.35
CA GLU A 687 18.59 -7.12 -5.20
C GLU A 687 18.50 -6.80 -3.71
N GLY A 688 19.57 -6.23 -3.14
CA GLY A 688 19.67 -6.05 -1.69
C GLY A 688 19.55 -7.37 -0.93
N ASN A 689 18.47 -7.53 -0.15
CA ASN A 689 18.16 -8.77 0.57
C ASN A 689 17.10 -9.63 -0.16
N GLY A 690 16.43 -9.09 -1.18
CA GLY A 690 15.41 -9.82 -1.92
C GLY A 690 16.03 -10.80 -2.91
N THR A 691 15.45 -11.99 -3.02
CA THR A 691 15.82 -12.99 -4.03
C THR A 691 14.59 -13.48 -4.77
N ALA A 692 14.70 -13.57 -6.09
CA ALA A 692 13.70 -14.07 -7.00
C ALA A 692 14.28 -15.21 -7.83
N ALA A 693 13.54 -16.32 -7.92
CA ALA A 693 13.95 -17.50 -8.66
C ALA A 693 12.92 -17.80 -9.74
N VAL A 694 13.33 -17.64 -11.00
CA VAL A 694 12.49 -17.84 -12.18
C VAL A 694 12.83 -19.18 -12.81
N SER A 695 11.86 -20.08 -12.87
CA SER A 695 12.02 -21.37 -13.54
C SER A 695 11.72 -21.24 -15.03
N ILE A 696 12.73 -21.45 -15.87
CA ILE A 696 12.64 -21.43 -17.32
C ILE A 696 12.56 -22.87 -17.82
N THR A 697 11.69 -23.13 -18.80
CA THR A 697 11.50 -24.46 -19.38
C THR A 697 11.88 -24.48 -20.86
N ALA A 698 12.27 -25.64 -21.38
CA ALA A 698 12.67 -25.80 -22.79
C ALA A 698 11.58 -25.48 -23.84
N GLY A 699 10.34 -25.21 -23.40
CA GLY A 699 9.24 -24.80 -24.27
C GLY A 699 8.99 -23.29 -24.33
N MET A 700 9.65 -22.51 -23.46
CA MET A 700 9.46 -21.06 -23.39
C MET A 700 10.20 -20.35 -24.53
N THR A 701 9.49 -19.46 -25.23
CA THR A 701 10.09 -18.50 -26.16
C THR A 701 10.79 -17.37 -25.40
N LEU A 702 11.59 -16.54 -26.09
CA LEU A 702 12.21 -15.38 -25.45
C LEU A 702 11.15 -14.45 -24.82
N ASP A 703 10.05 -14.19 -25.52
CA ASP A 703 8.91 -13.42 -24.99
C ASP A 703 8.33 -14.06 -23.71
N ASP A 704 8.20 -15.39 -23.67
CA ASP A 704 7.72 -16.10 -22.47
C ASP A 704 8.72 -15.98 -21.31
N ILE A 705 10.02 -16.00 -21.59
CA ILE A 705 11.08 -15.83 -20.59
C ILE A 705 11.07 -14.40 -20.04
N GLU A 706 10.97 -13.39 -20.90
CA GLU A 706 10.85 -11.98 -20.49
C GLU A 706 9.62 -11.78 -19.60
N ASN A 707 8.47 -12.29 -20.03
CA ASN A 707 7.24 -12.20 -19.26
C ASN A 707 7.37 -12.93 -17.92
N ALA A 708 7.94 -14.13 -17.88
CA ALA A 708 8.14 -14.87 -16.63
C ALA A 708 9.07 -14.15 -15.65
N ILE A 709 10.14 -13.50 -16.15
CA ILE A 709 11.05 -12.72 -15.31
C ILE A 709 10.37 -11.46 -14.81
N ASN A 710 9.76 -10.67 -15.70
CA ASN A 710 9.07 -9.43 -15.32
C ASN A 710 7.91 -9.71 -14.35
N GLU A 711 7.12 -10.75 -14.58
CA GLU A 711 6.09 -11.20 -13.64
C GLU A 711 6.67 -11.50 -12.26
N GLU A 712 7.82 -12.16 -12.19
CA GLU A 712 8.44 -12.48 -10.91
C GLU A 712 9.05 -11.24 -10.24
N MET A 713 9.58 -10.28 -11.02
CA MET A 713 10.11 -9.01 -10.50
C MET A 713 8.97 -8.11 -9.97
N ASP A 714 7.81 -8.10 -10.62
CA ASP A 714 6.66 -7.29 -10.21
C ASP A 714 5.89 -7.88 -9.01
N ARG A 715 6.12 -9.15 -8.66
CA ARG A 715 5.45 -9.81 -7.54
C ARG A 715 5.99 -9.35 -6.20
N GLU A 716 5.06 -9.05 -5.30
CA GLU A 716 5.34 -8.93 -3.87
C GLU A 716 4.95 -10.22 -3.13
N TYR A 717 5.78 -10.63 -2.18
CA TYR A 717 5.52 -11.79 -1.33
C TYR A 717 5.43 -11.37 0.13
N ALA A 718 4.44 -11.92 0.82
CA ALA A 718 4.46 -12.00 2.28
C ALA A 718 5.39 -13.14 2.73
N GLU A 719 5.98 -12.99 3.91
CA GLU A 719 6.83 -14.04 4.48
C GLU A 719 5.97 -15.21 4.97
N VAL A 720 6.26 -16.42 4.48
CA VAL A 720 5.55 -17.66 4.81
C VAL A 720 6.53 -18.66 5.41
N LEU A 721 6.34 -18.97 6.68
CA LEU A 721 7.08 -19.99 7.41
C LEU A 721 6.31 -21.31 7.36
N VAL A 722 6.98 -22.41 7.07
CA VAL A 722 6.36 -23.74 7.02
C VAL A 722 7.09 -24.69 7.96
N GLY A 723 6.32 -25.47 8.71
CA GLY A 723 6.83 -26.52 9.60
C GLY A 723 7.38 -27.71 8.81
N ASP A 724 8.51 -28.25 9.23
CA ASP A 724 9.15 -29.40 8.56
C ASP A 724 8.52 -30.77 8.91
N GLN A 725 7.67 -30.83 9.95
CA GLN A 725 6.95 -32.06 10.35
C GLN A 725 5.47 -31.99 9.99
N ALA A 726 4.99 -33.06 9.34
CA ALA A 726 3.57 -33.29 9.06
C ALA A 726 2.91 -34.08 10.19
N LEU A 727 1.81 -33.56 10.72
CA LEU A 727 1.00 -34.22 11.73
C LEU A 727 -0.19 -34.94 11.07
N THR A 728 -0.54 -36.13 11.58
CA THR A 728 -1.66 -36.93 11.07
C THR A 728 -2.68 -37.29 12.15
N ALA A 729 -3.92 -37.52 11.75
CA ALA A 729 -5.00 -38.07 12.56
C ALA A 729 -5.68 -39.22 11.80
N GLY A 730 -5.61 -40.44 12.33
CA GLY A 730 -6.12 -41.62 11.65
C GLY A 730 -5.42 -41.92 10.32
N GLY A 731 -4.17 -41.49 10.16
CA GLY A 731 -3.38 -41.65 8.93
C GLY A 731 -3.65 -40.63 7.82
N SER A 732 -4.46 -39.59 8.08
CA SER A 732 -4.67 -38.44 7.17
C SER A 732 -4.07 -37.17 7.77
N ALA A 733 -3.71 -36.19 6.95
CA ALA A 733 -3.23 -34.88 7.43
C ALA A 733 -4.24 -34.24 8.41
N ILE A 734 -3.74 -33.63 9.48
CA ILE A 734 -4.60 -32.87 10.41
C ILE A 734 -5.13 -31.59 9.75
N THR A 735 -6.18 -31.00 10.33
CA THR A 735 -6.71 -29.68 9.96
C THR A 735 -6.87 -28.84 11.21
N ALA A 736 -7.20 -27.55 11.08
CA ALA A 736 -7.51 -26.70 12.23
C ALA A 736 -8.69 -27.21 13.08
N SER A 737 -9.60 -28.00 12.48
CA SER A 737 -10.73 -28.62 13.16
C SER A 737 -10.40 -29.94 13.88
N THR A 738 -9.21 -30.50 13.65
CA THR A 738 -8.77 -31.74 14.30
C THR A 738 -8.64 -31.51 15.81
N LYS A 739 -9.17 -32.45 16.60
CA LYS A 739 -9.05 -32.41 18.07
C LYS A 739 -7.69 -32.92 18.49
N TRP A 740 -7.18 -32.39 19.61
CA TRP A 740 -5.89 -32.80 20.16
C TRP A 740 -5.81 -34.30 20.48
N THR A 741 -6.92 -34.93 20.89
CA THR A 741 -6.98 -36.39 21.14
C THR A 741 -6.90 -37.25 19.89
N ASP A 742 -7.17 -36.68 18.72
CA ASP A 742 -7.30 -37.44 17.47
C ASP A 742 -5.98 -37.46 16.69
N ILE A 743 -4.97 -36.70 17.12
CA ILE A 743 -3.64 -36.66 16.49
C ILE A 743 -2.87 -37.94 16.84
N ASP A 744 -2.41 -38.63 15.80
CA ASP A 744 -1.73 -39.91 15.88
C ASP A 744 -0.45 -39.82 16.71
N GLY A 745 -0.25 -40.80 17.61
CA GLY A 745 0.97 -40.90 18.39
C GLY A 745 1.11 -39.88 19.53
N THR A 746 0.11 -39.02 19.74
CA THR A 746 0.14 -38.01 20.80
C THR A 746 -0.53 -38.47 22.10
N ALA A 747 -0.07 -37.95 23.24
CA ALA A 747 -0.65 -38.17 24.57
C ALA A 747 -0.67 -36.85 25.34
N TRP A 748 -1.81 -36.50 25.93
CA TRP A 748 -2.02 -35.21 26.59
C TRP A 748 -2.41 -35.38 28.06
N ASN A 749 -1.90 -34.50 28.92
CA ASN A 749 -2.20 -34.42 30.35
C ASN A 749 -2.76 -33.03 30.73
N ASP A 750 -3.44 -32.97 31.88
CA ASP A 750 -3.89 -31.70 32.47
C ASP A 750 -2.71 -30.76 32.71
N GLY A 751 -2.78 -29.54 32.17
CA GLY A 751 -1.75 -28.51 32.30
C GLY A 751 -0.59 -28.65 31.32
N ASP A 752 -0.74 -29.43 30.25
CA ASP A 752 0.23 -29.45 29.15
C ASP A 752 0.22 -28.10 28.41
N VAL A 753 1.40 -27.53 28.17
CA VAL A 753 1.59 -26.23 27.54
C VAL A 753 2.43 -26.38 26.29
N ILE A 754 1.94 -25.89 25.15
CA ILE A 754 2.78 -25.58 23.99
C ILE A 754 3.21 -24.12 24.13
N SER A 755 4.51 -23.84 24.06
CA SER A 755 5.01 -22.46 24.04
C SER A 755 5.86 -22.22 22.81
N PHE A 756 5.90 -20.99 22.33
CA PHE A 756 6.72 -20.61 21.19
C PHE A 756 7.35 -19.24 21.41
N THR A 757 8.49 -19.04 20.77
CA THR A 757 9.20 -17.76 20.73
C THR A 757 9.69 -17.47 19.33
N GLY A 758 9.76 -16.20 18.98
CA GLY A 758 10.17 -15.75 17.66
C GLY A 758 10.32 -14.24 17.57
N THR A 759 10.23 -13.72 16.36
CA THR A 759 10.28 -12.28 16.09
C THR A 759 9.11 -11.86 15.22
N SER A 760 8.57 -10.67 15.46
CA SER A 760 7.61 -10.02 14.57
C SER A 760 8.29 -9.56 13.28
N ARG A 761 7.50 -9.11 12.30
CA ARG A 761 7.99 -8.48 11.07
C ARG A 761 9.10 -7.45 11.26
N SER A 762 9.04 -6.65 12.32
CA SER A 762 10.03 -5.60 12.62
C SER A 762 11.21 -6.07 13.49
N GLY A 763 11.35 -7.37 13.72
CA GLY A 763 12.41 -7.97 14.54
C GLY A 763 12.15 -7.92 16.05
N GLY A 764 10.97 -7.45 16.48
CA GLY A 764 10.60 -7.40 17.89
C GLY A 764 10.37 -8.81 18.44
N THR A 765 10.86 -9.12 19.64
CA THR A 765 10.67 -10.45 20.24
C THR A 765 9.20 -10.74 20.53
N VAL A 766 8.71 -11.90 20.09
CA VAL A 766 7.36 -12.41 20.35
C VAL A 766 7.47 -13.73 21.11
N SER A 767 6.57 -13.92 22.07
CA SER A 767 6.41 -15.19 22.78
C SER A 767 4.96 -15.42 23.10
N GLY A 768 4.48 -16.64 22.92
CA GLY A 768 3.13 -17.03 23.26
C GLY A 768 3.07 -18.47 23.77
N SER A 769 1.90 -18.85 24.25
CA SER A 769 1.66 -20.21 24.74
C SER A 769 0.20 -20.57 24.63
N TYR A 770 -0.05 -21.86 24.42
CA TYR A 770 -1.36 -22.49 24.49
C TYR A 770 -1.33 -23.54 25.61
N GLU A 771 -2.24 -23.42 26.58
CA GLU A 771 -2.37 -24.34 27.72
C GLU A 771 -3.63 -25.19 27.58
N VAL A 772 -3.48 -26.49 27.79
CA VAL A 772 -4.60 -27.42 27.94
C VAL A 772 -4.99 -27.47 29.43
N GLU A 773 -5.98 -26.68 29.82
CA GLU A 773 -6.34 -26.49 31.24
C GLU A 773 -6.92 -27.75 31.90
N THR A 774 -7.69 -28.57 31.16
CA THR A 774 -8.33 -29.78 31.69
C THR A 774 -8.40 -30.93 30.67
N ALA A 775 -8.53 -32.17 31.15
CA ALA A 775 -8.77 -33.37 30.33
C ALA A 775 -10.07 -33.32 29.50
N SER A 776 -11.01 -32.42 29.84
CA SER A 776 -12.18 -32.14 29.01
C SER A 776 -11.80 -31.33 27.76
N ASP A 777 -10.88 -30.37 27.89
CA ASP A 777 -10.49 -29.45 26.84
C ASP A 777 -9.82 -30.16 25.68
N VAL A 778 -9.01 -31.20 25.96
CA VAL A 778 -8.38 -32.02 24.91
C VAL A 778 -9.37 -32.78 24.02
N SER A 779 -10.58 -33.06 24.53
CA SER A 779 -11.64 -33.78 23.81
C SER A 779 -12.63 -32.86 23.08
N THR A 780 -12.57 -31.55 23.35
CA THR A 780 -13.47 -30.53 22.81
C THR A 780 -12.76 -29.47 21.98
N ASN A 781 -11.54 -29.10 22.35
CA ASN A 781 -10.74 -28.07 21.68
C ASN A 781 -10.01 -28.67 20.47
N THR A 782 -9.87 -27.85 19.45
CA THR A 782 -9.22 -28.20 18.19
C THR A 782 -7.89 -27.47 18.06
N VAL A 783 -7.09 -27.87 17.07
CA VAL A 783 -5.81 -27.21 16.73
C VAL A 783 -6.01 -25.71 16.46
N GLN A 784 -7.18 -25.29 15.99
CA GLN A 784 -7.56 -23.87 15.80
C GLN A 784 -7.26 -22.99 17.01
N ALA A 785 -7.45 -23.50 18.23
CA ALA A 785 -7.20 -22.70 19.43
C ALA A 785 -5.71 -22.37 19.64
N PHE A 786 -4.81 -23.25 19.17
CA PHE A 786 -3.36 -22.97 19.16
C PHE A 786 -2.98 -22.04 18.01
N LEU A 787 -3.57 -22.19 16.83
CA LEU A 787 -3.38 -21.27 15.71
C LEU A 787 -3.78 -19.84 16.11
N SER A 788 -4.95 -19.68 16.75
CA SER A 788 -5.38 -18.38 17.27
C SER A 788 -4.47 -17.85 18.38
N ALA A 789 -3.88 -18.72 19.22
CA ALA A 789 -2.89 -18.28 20.20
C ALA A 789 -1.59 -17.77 19.56
N ILE A 790 -1.20 -18.32 18.40
CA ILE A 790 -0.11 -17.78 17.57
C ILE A 790 -0.53 -16.40 17.06
N GLU A 791 -1.67 -16.29 16.38
CA GLU A 791 -2.15 -15.02 15.82
C GLU A 791 -2.26 -13.93 16.90
N ASP A 792 -2.82 -14.25 18.07
CA ASP A 792 -2.94 -13.33 19.21
C ASP A 792 -1.58 -12.86 19.74
N ALA A 793 -0.59 -13.76 19.85
CA ALA A 793 0.77 -13.39 20.28
C ALA A 793 1.44 -12.42 19.30
N PHE A 794 1.12 -12.53 18.02
CA PHE A 794 1.55 -11.61 16.97
C PHE A 794 0.59 -10.42 16.76
N SER A 795 -0.37 -10.22 17.68
CA SER A 795 -1.37 -9.13 17.62
C SER A 795 -2.18 -9.13 16.32
N SER A 796 -2.53 -10.33 15.84
CA SER A 796 -3.25 -10.59 14.58
C SER A 796 -2.55 -10.04 13.34
N LYS A 797 -1.22 -9.90 13.37
CA LYS A 797 -0.39 -9.48 12.22
C LYS A 797 0.19 -10.64 11.43
N VAL A 798 -0.20 -11.87 11.74
CA VAL A 798 0.13 -13.08 11.01
C VAL A 798 -1.14 -13.92 10.89
N SER A 799 -1.19 -14.80 9.89
CA SER A 799 -2.17 -15.88 9.80
C SER A 799 -1.47 -17.20 10.11
N ALA A 800 -2.04 -17.99 11.01
CA ALA A 800 -1.54 -19.32 11.35
C ALA A 800 -2.52 -20.40 10.86
N THR A 801 -2.05 -21.31 10.01
CA THR A 801 -2.88 -22.35 9.39
C THR A 801 -2.20 -23.72 9.42
N ILE A 802 -2.92 -24.74 8.95
CA ILE A 802 -2.36 -26.06 8.66
C ILE A 802 -2.51 -26.32 7.16
N ASP A 803 -1.42 -26.70 6.50
CA ASP A 803 -1.44 -27.00 5.07
C ASP A 803 -2.11 -28.34 4.76
N SER A 804 -2.27 -28.65 3.46
CA SER A 804 -2.87 -29.91 2.98
C SER A 804 -2.07 -31.16 3.37
N SER A 805 -0.82 -31.01 3.78
CA SER A 805 0.06 -32.09 4.25
C SER A 805 0.03 -32.25 5.78
N GLY A 806 -0.65 -31.37 6.51
CA GLY A 806 -0.76 -31.42 7.97
C GLY A 806 0.37 -30.69 8.70
N ARG A 807 1.04 -29.74 8.05
CA ARG A 807 2.16 -28.96 8.60
C ARG A 807 1.69 -27.59 9.06
N LEU A 808 2.33 -27.03 10.09
CA LEU A 808 2.06 -25.67 10.56
C LEU A 808 2.56 -24.64 9.53
N VAL A 809 1.72 -23.68 9.17
CA VAL A 809 2.10 -22.55 8.31
C VAL A 809 1.82 -21.25 9.05
N VAL A 810 2.78 -20.35 9.07
CA VAL A 810 2.63 -19.01 9.64
C VAL A 810 3.01 -17.99 8.57
N SER A 811 2.03 -17.22 8.10
CA SER A 811 2.20 -16.19 7.08
C SER A 811 2.11 -14.81 7.69
N ASP A 812 3.01 -13.90 7.32
CA ASP A 812 2.76 -12.46 7.47
C ASP A 812 1.50 -12.10 6.66
N ILE A 813 0.70 -11.16 7.14
CA ILE A 813 -0.47 -10.66 6.41
C ILE A 813 -0.13 -9.48 5.50
N TYR A 814 1.10 -8.96 5.61
CA TYR A 814 1.60 -7.87 4.79
C TYR A 814 2.68 -8.39 3.83
N ASN A 815 2.62 -7.98 2.57
CA ASN A 815 3.69 -8.21 1.61
C ASN A 815 4.95 -7.41 1.96
N GLY A 816 6.11 -7.85 1.48
CA GLY A 816 7.38 -7.14 1.66
C GLY A 816 8.31 -7.78 2.68
N TYR A 817 9.47 -7.13 2.88
CA TYR A 817 10.49 -7.61 3.80
C TYR A 817 9.96 -7.81 5.22
N SER A 818 10.19 -9.01 5.75
CA SER A 818 9.81 -9.39 7.10
C SER A 818 11.01 -9.98 7.84
N GLN A 819 11.03 -9.77 9.14
CA GLN A 819 11.92 -10.49 10.06
C GLN A 819 11.10 -11.49 10.89
N LEU A 820 10.02 -12.00 10.31
CA LEU A 820 9.12 -12.92 10.99
C LEU A 820 9.86 -14.23 11.22
N SER A 821 9.82 -14.72 12.45
CA SER A 821 10.40 -16.03 12.76
C SER A 821 9.62 -16.75 13.84
N ILE A 822 9.69 -18.07 13.82
CA ILE A 822 9.33 -18.95 14.94
C ILE A 822 10.62 -19.69 15.33
N ALA A 823 11.39 -19.07 16.22
CA ALA A 823 12.73 -19.55 16.60
C ALA A 823 12.70 -20.88 17.37
N THR A 824 11.70 -21.09 18.22
CA THR A 824 11.49 -22.36 18.91
C THR A 824 10.02 -22.56 19.23
N ILE A 825 9.53 -23.78 18.98
CA ILE A 825 8.32 -24.33 19.60
C ILE A 825 8.80 -25.31 20.68
N THR A 826 8.18 -25.25 21.86
CA THR A 826 8.44 -26.16 22.97
C THR A 826 7.17 -26.93 23.26
N GLU A 827 7.19 -28.21 22.92
CA GLU A 827 6.08 -29.14 23.07
C GLU A 827 6.03 -29.76 24.48
N PRO A 828 4.86 -30.24 24.93
CA PRO A 828 4.74 -30.87 26.25
C PRO A 828 5.58 -32.16 26.34
N VAL A 829 6.34 -32.31 27.44
CA VAL A 829 7.28 -33.42 27.60
C VAL A 829 6.55 -34.76 27.63
N GLY A 830 6.90 -35.65 26.70
CA GLY A 830 6.32 -36.99 26.60
C GLY A 830 4.96 -37.03 25.89
N SER A 831 4.54 -35.92 25.28
CA SER A 831 3.31 -35.87 24.49
C SER A 831 3.44 -36.52 23.12
N GLY A 832 4.64 -36.62 22.55
CA GLY A 832 4.85 -37.16 21.20
C GLY A 832 4.41 -36.22 20.08
N LEU A 833 4.01 -34.98 20.40
CA LEU A 833 3.76 -33.91 19.44
C LEU A 833 5.08 -33.28 18.98
N ASP A 834 5.20 -32.98 17.70
CA ASP A 834 6.38 -32.36 17.10
C ASP A 834 5.95 -31.56 15.86
N PHE A 835 6.14 -30.24 15.89
CA PHE A 835 5.84 -29.35 14.75
C PHE A 835 7.06 -29.13 13.85
N GLY A 836 8.23 -29.64 14.23
CA GLY A 836 9.47 -29.42 13.50
C GLY A 836 10.03 -28.01 13.61
N ALA A 837 11.05 -27.72 12.80
CA ALA A 837 11.45 -26.34 12.56
C ALA A 837 10.39 -25.66 11.70
N VAL A 838 10.04 -24.42 12.03
CA VAL A 838 9.10 -23.59 11.27
C VAL A 838 9.90 -22.41 10.72
N ASP A 839 10.35 -22.55 9.47
CA ASP A 839 11.28 -21.62 8.86
C ASP A 839 10.96 -21.34 7.38
N VAL A 840 11.76 -20.47 6.78
CA VAL A 840 11.85 -20.32 5.33
C VAL A 840 13.00 -21.18 4.85
N THR A 841 12.71 -22.18 4.02
CA THR A 841 13.74 -22.99 3.37
C THR A 841 13.72 -22.74 1.87
N ALA A 842 14.64 -21.88 1.41
CA ALA A 842 14.79 -21.55 -0.01
C ALA A 842 14.95 -22.81 -0.88
N GLY A 843 14.09 -22.96 -1.89
CA GLY A 843 14.15 -24.06 -2.85
C GLY A 843 13.68 -25.43 -2.33
N ALA A 844 13.06 -25.52 -1.15
CA ALA A 844 12.56 -26.79 -0.61
C ALA A 844 11.30 -27.33 -1.30
N GLY A 845 10.59 -26.49 -2.06
CA GLY A 845 9.31 -26.86 -2.68
C GLY A 845 8.21 -27.18 -1.66
N ASP A 846 8.38 -26.72 -0.42
CA ASP A 846 7.45 -26.93 0.69
C ASP A 846 6.41 -25.82 0.84
N GLY A 847 6.47 -24.78 0.00
CA GLY A 847 5.59 -23.61 0.07
C GLY A 847 6.07 -22.51 1.02
N SER A 848 7.25 -22.66 1.64
CA SER A 848 7.87 -21.56 2.38
C SER A 848 8.38 -20.48 1.42
N GLN A 849 8.26 -19.22 1.83
CA GLN A 849 8.52 -18.07 0.97
C GLN A 849 9.08 -16.90 1.79
N GLU A 850 10.16 -16.29 1.32
CA GLU A 850 10.70 -15.08 1.93
C GLU A 850 9.86 -13.86 1.54
N GLY A 851 9.60 -12.98 2.51
CA GLY A 851 8.87 -11.75 2.25
C GLY A 851 9.71 -10.75 1.45
N ARG A 852 9.18 -10.25 0.34
CA ARG A 852 9.86 -9.25 -0.50
C ARG A 852 8.87 -8.31 -1.20
N TYR A 853 9.32 -7.10 -1.49
CA TYR A 853 8.61 -6.19 -2.39
C TYR A 853 8.97 -6.51 -3.84
N ALA A 854 8.27 -5.88 -4.79
CA ALA A 854 8.65 -5.89 -6.18
C ALA A 854 10.12 -5.43 -6.33
N MET A 855 10.84 -6.09 -7.23
CA MET A 855 12.23 -5.81 -7.53
C MET A 855 12.31 -4.82 -8.70
N SER A 856 13.20 -3.85 -8.60
CA SER A 856 13.33 -2.79 -9.61
C SER A 856 14.24 -3.26 -10.75
N ILE A 857 13.84 -4.33 -11.45
CA ILE A 857 14.60 -4.94 -12.55
C ILE A 857 13.63 -5.29 -13.68
N THR A 858 13.95 -4.88 -14.90
CA THR A 858 13.19 -5.22 -16.11
C THR A 858 14.00 -6.14 -17.02
N ALA A 859 13.34 -7.17 -17.56
CA ALA A 859 13.81 -8.01 -18.65
C ALA A 859 13.26 -7.54 -20.01
N THR A 860 14.11 -7.49 -21.04
CA THR A 860 13.74 -7.10 -22.42
C THR A 860 14.60 -7.79 -23.49
N ASP A 861 14.14 -7.88 -24.74
CA ASP A 861 14.97 -8.23 -25.92
C ASP A 861 15.79 -7.00 -26.39
N ASP A 862 17.07 -7.22 -26.74
CA ASP A 862 17.91 -6.21 -27.40
C ASP A 862 17.54 -5.98 -28.89
N GLY A 863 16.60 -6.76 -29.42
CA GLY A 863 16.13 -6.76 -30.80
C GLY A 863 16.94 -7.66 -31.74
N SER A 864 17.92 -8.38 -31.19
CA SER A 864 18.73 -9.40 -31.87
C SER A 864 18.50 -10.79 -31.28
N GLY A 865 17.52 -10.97 -30.39
CA GLY A 865 17.18 -12.26 -29.79
C GLY A 865 17.89 -12.54 -28.47
N HIS A 866 18.42 -11.50 -27.80
CA HIS A 866 19.19 -11.64 -26.57
C HIS A 866 18.44 -11.05 -25.38
N LEU A 867 18.38 -11.82 -24.29
CA LEU A 867 17.78 -11.38 -23.03
C LEU A 867 18.63 -10.29 -22.38
N VAL A 868 18.02 -9.16 -22.05
CA VAL A 868 18.63 -8.04 -21.32
C VAL A 868 17.96 -7.91 -19.97
N LEU A 869 18.72 -7.95 -18.88
CA LEU A 869 18.26 -7.59 -17.54
C LEU A 869 18.78 -6.19 -17.19
N ARG A 870 17.89 -5.31 -16.73
CA ARG A 870 18.23 -3.91 -16.45
C ARG A 870 17.55 -3.42 -15.17
N SER A 871 18.33 -2.99 -14.18
CA SER A 871 17.78 -2.32 -12.99
C SER A 871 17.01 -1.08 -13.40
N ASP A 872 15.84 -0.80 -12.81
CA ASP A 872 15.01 0.39 -13.02
C ASP A 872 15.59 1.68 -12.46
N ASP A 873 16.39 1.52 -11.41
CA ASP A 873 17.08 2.61 -10.77
C ASP A 873 18.40 2.94 -11.46
N TYR A 874 18.64 4.25 -11.60
CA TYR A 874 19.94 4.76 -11.97
C TYR A 874 20.84 4.80 -10.74
N GLY A 875 22.14 4.53 -10.92
CA GLY A 875 23.12 4.67 -9.86
C GLY A 875 23.78 3.37 -9.46
N SER A 876 24.34 3.32 -8.26
CA SER A 876 24.94 2.12 -7.68
C SER A 876 23.89 1.09 -7.17
N ALA A 877 22.73 1.01 -7.82
CA ALA A 877 21.76 -0.04 -7.57
C ALA A 877 22.29 -1.33 -8.22
N ASP A 878 22.72 -2.24 -7.35
CA ASP A 878 23.37 -3.49 -7.74
C ASP A 878 22.38 -4.63 -7.63
N PHE A 879 22.35 -5.50 -8.64
CA PHE A 879 21.66 -6.78 -8.58
C PHE A 879 22.62 -7.92 -8.93
N THR A 880 22.36 -9.11 -8.43
CA THR A 880 23.16 -10.30 -8.71
C THR A 880 22.37 -11.32 -9.50
N ILE A 881 23.02 -11.92 -10.49
CA ILE A 881 22.46 -12.98 -11.32
C ILE A 881 23.14 -14.31 -10.95
N SER A 882 22.36 -15.39 -10.85
CA SER A 882 22.84 -16.76 -10.71
C SER A 882 21.97 -17.74 -11.50
N GLN A 883 22.58 -18.60 -12.31
CA GLN A 883 21.93 -19.71 -13.02
C GLN A 883 22.44 -21.08 -12.50
N ASP A 884 21.56 -22.08 -12.46
CA ASP A 884 21.69 -23.36 -11.77
C ASP A 884 22.31 -24.50 -12.63
N ASN A 885 22.43 -24.36 -13.95
CA ASN A 885 22.91 -25.44 -14.83
C ASN A 885 24.38 -25.28 -15.29
N ASP A 886 25.13 -26.38 -15.22
CA ASP A 886 26.61 -26.42 -15.20
C ASP A 886 27.22 -26.87 -16.54
N SER A 887 26.87 -26.17 -17.62
CA SER A 887 27.52 -26.35 -18.93
C SER A 887 28.87 -25.62 -18.95
N TYR A 888 29.97 -26.38 -18.94
CA TYR A 888 31.33 -25.85 -18.85
C TYR A 888 31.88 -25.48 -20.25
N TYR A 889 31.96 -24.18 -20.55
CA TYR A 889 32.67 -23.64 -21.69
C TYR A 889 33.81 -22.73 -21.18
N ASP A 890 34.99 -22.74 -21.81
CA ASP A 890 36.05 -21.79 -21.47
C ASP A 890 36.02 -20.63 -22.48
N ILE A 891 36.01 -19.43 -21.95
CA ILE A 891 36.00 -18.19 -22.71
C ILE A 891 37.38 -17.54 -22.59
N VAL A 892 37.89 -17.03 -23.71
CA VAL A 892 39.11 -16.22 -23.72
C VAL A 892 38.74 -14.84 -24.22
N HIS A 893 39.02 -13.81 -23.43
CA HIS A 893 38.68 -12.43 -23.78
C HIS A 893 39.87 -11.48 -23.62
N THR A 894 39.84 -10.35 -24.31
CA THR A 894 40.85 -9.30 -24.11
C THR A 894 40.70 -8.65 -22.73
N ALA A 895 41.79 -8.50 -21.99
CA ALA A 895 41.81 -7.94 -20.63
C ALA A 895 41.44 -6.44 -20.56
N THR A 896 41.43 -5.74 -21.70
CA THR A 896 41.11 -4.31 -21.78
C THR A 896 40.15 -4.09 -22.94
N ALA A 897 39.12 -3.27 -22.72
CA ALA A 897 38.17 -2.87 -23.75
C ALA A 897 38.84 -1.93 -24.77
N ASN A 898 38.56 -2.15 -26.05
CA ASN A 898 38.93 -1.27 -27.15
C ASN A 898 37.82 -0.22 -27.37
N THR A 899 38.20 1.02 -27.67
CA THR A 899 37.27 2.14 -27.83
C THR A 899 37.49 2.86 -29.16
N THR A 900 36.52 3.66 -29.60
CA THR A 900 36.61 4.48 -30.84
C THR A 900 37.16 5.88 -30.58
N ALA A 901 37.68 6.54 -31.62
CA ALA A 901 38.52 7.73 -31.54
C ALA A 901 37.87 8.94 -30.82
N SER A 902 38.63 9.55 -29.90
CA SER A 902 38.16 10.55 -28.93
C SER A 902 37.76 11.89 -29.55
N THR A 903 36.45 12.17 -29.56
CA THR A 903 35.94 13.54 -29.34
C THR A 903 34.67 13.61 -28.49
N GLY A 904 34.17 12.48 -27.97
CA GLY A 904 32.88 12.41 -27.26
C GLY A 904 32.71 11.19 -26.35
N GLY A 905 33.67 10.95 -25.45
CA GLY A 905 33.64 9.81 -24.54
C GLY A 905 34.12 8.50 -25.18
N ASN A 906 34.40 7.50 -24.35
CA ASN A 906 34.78 6.16 -24.81
C ASN A 906 33.53 5.42 -25.32
N VAL A 907 33.33 5.35 -26.63
CA VAL A 907 32.35 4.44 -27.23
C VAL A 907 33.06 3.13 -27.53
N TYR A 908 32.54 2.02 -26.99
CA TYR A 908 33.07 0.68 -27.22
C TYR A 908 33.02 0.32 -28.70
N VAL A 909 34.07 -0.37 -29.18
CA VAL A 909 34.06 -0.89 -30.56
C VAL A 909 32.99 -1.97 -30.71
N THR A 910 32.48 -2.16 -31.93
CA THR A 910 31.55 -3.23 -32.33
C THR A 910 32.13 -4.02 -33.49
N SER A 911 31.50 -5.14 -33.88
CA SER A 911 31.90 -5.92 -35.06
C SER A 911 31.85 -5.10 -36.38
N ALA A 912 31.01 -4.06 -36.43
CA ALA A 912 30.89 -3.15 -37.56
C ALA A 912 31.92 -2.00 -37.55
N THR A 913 32.67 -1.81 -36.47
CA THR A 913 33.65 -0.72 -36.35
C THR A 913 34.81 -0.92 -37.34
N THR A 914 35.11 0.12 -38.12
CA THR A 914 36.23 0.11 -39.07
C THR A 914 37.56 0.30 -38.35
N TRP A 915 38.66 -0.20 -38.92
CA TRP A 915 39.99 -0.06 -38.31
C TRP A 915 40.43 1.40 -38.15
N SER A 916 39.94 2.32 -38.97
CA SER A 916 40.24 3.76 -38.86
C SER A 916 39.56 4.44 -37.67
N ASP A 917 38.47 3.85 -37.15
CA ASP A 917 37.68 4.46 -36.08
C ASP A 917 38.15 4.08 -34.68
N ILE A 918 39.09 3.14 -34.55
CA ILE A 918 39.58 2.64 -33.26
C ILE A 918 40.60 3.63 -32.65
N TYR A 919 40.35 4.07 -31.42
CA TYR A 919 41.23 4.98 -30.68
C TYR A 919 42.58 4.35 -30.39
N GLY A 920 43.66 5.06 -30.70
CA GLY A 920 45.02 4.59 -30.44
C GLY A 920 45.50 3.43 -31.33
N ALA A 921 44.70 2.98 -32.30
CA ALA A 921 45.00 1.80 -33.10
C ALA A 921 46.24 1.95 -33.98
N GLY A 922 46.46 3.10 -34.60
CA GLY A 922 47.63 3.35 -35.45
C GLY A 922 47.82 2.35 -36.61
N VAL A 923 46.78 1.61 -36.97
CA VAL A 923 46.79 0.60 -38.05
C VAL A 923 46.81 1.32 -39.40
N ALA A 924 47.64 0.86 -40.33
CA ALA A 924 47.70 1.35 -41.71
C ALA A 924 47.17 0.30 -42.69
N ASP A 925 46.80 0.74 -43.90
CA ASP A 925 46.41 -0.16 -44.98
C ASP A 925 47.48 -1.22 -45.23
N ASN A 926 47.05 -2.48 -45.29
CA ASN A 926 47.84 -3.70 -45.44
C ASN A 926 48.67 -4.11 -44.20
N ASP A 927 48.43 -3.53 -43.02
CA ASP A 927 48.96 -4.09 -41.79
C ASP A 927 48.34 -5.47 -41.52
N THR A 928 49.14 -6.39 -40.97
CA THR A 928 48.68 -7.75 -40.67
C THR A 928 48.67 -8.03 -39.18
N ILE A 929 47.58 -8.63 -38.71
CA ILE A 929 47.39 -9.12 -37.36
C ILE A 929 47.65 -10.62 -37.37
N THR A 930 48.68 -11.05 -36.67
CA THR A 930 48.98 -12.47 -36.48
C THR A 930 48.05 -13.04 -35.43
N ILE A 931 47.30 -14.07 -35.79
CA ILE A 931 46.45 -14.87 -34.92
C ILE A 931 47.30 -16.07 -34.50
N SER A 932 47.50 -16.27 -33.21
CA SER A 932 48.31 -17.37 -32.68
C SER A 932 47.79 -17.86 -31.34
N GLY A 933 48.02 -19.11 -30.98
CA GLY A 933 47.51 -19.66 -29.73
C GLY A 933 47.51 -21.19 -29.71
N THR A 934 46.63 -21.78 -28.90
CA THR A 934 46.41 -23.22 -28.81
C THR A 934 44.94 -23.56 -29.01
N ALA A 935 44.66 -24.68 -29.66
CA ALA A 935 43.34 -25.28 -29.76
C ALA A 935 42.87 -25.86 -28.41
N ARG A 936 41.69 -26.49 -28.38
CA ARG A 936 40.98 -26.96 -27.17
C ARG A 936 41.80 -27.89 -26.28
N ASP A 937 42.73 -28.66 -26.87
CA ASP A 937 43.61 -29.57 -26.12
C ASP A 937 44.74 -28.86 -25.34
N GLY A 938 44.89 -27.54 -25.48
CA GLY A 938 45.94 -26.74 -24.87
C GLY A 938 47.35 -27.01 -25.40
N VAL A 939 47.47 -27.80 -26.48
CA VAL A 939 48.77 -28.28 -27.01
C VAL A 939 48.91 -28.02 -28.50
N THR A 940 47.84 -28.23 -29.27
CA THR A 940 47.83 -28.04 -30.72
C THR A 940 47.88 -26.55 -31.03
N ALA A 941 48.99 -26.07 -31.60
CA ALA A 941 49.15 -24.66 -31.92
C ALA A 941 48.26 -24.24 -33.11
N ILE A 942 47.58 -23.11 -32.98
CA ILE A 942 46.91 -22.42 -34.08
C ILE A 942 47.77 -21.26 -34.57
N SER A 943 47.76 -20.96 -35.87
CA SER A 943 48.47 -19.81 -36.41
C SER A 943 47.95 -19.40 -37.78
N SER A 944 47.44 -18.17 -37.86
CA SER A 944 47.04 -17.53 -39.11
C SER A 944 47.31 -16.02 -39.07
N SER A 945 46.89 -15.30 -40.10
CA SER A 945 47.01 -13.85 -40.15
C SER A 945 45.80 -13.23 -40.81
N TYR A 946 45.30 -12.16 -40.22
CA TYR A 946 44.32 -11.26 -40.83
C TYR A 946 45.05 -10.02 -41.38
N THR A 947 44.66 -9.51 -42.55
CA THR A 947 45.24 -8.29 -43.14
C THR A 947 44.13 -7.26 -43.30
N ALA A 948 44.26 -6.12 -42.61
CA ALA A 948 43.40 -4.97 -42.83
C ALA A 948 43.86 -4.30 -44.14
N SER A 949 43.23 -4.62 -45.26
CA SER A 949 43.65 -4.19 -46.59
C SER A 949 43.28 -2.73 -46.87
N ASP A 950 42.13 -2.30 -46.37
CA ASP A 950 41.67 -0.90 -46.37
C ASP A 950 41.03 -0.58 -45.01
N ILE A 951 41.72 0.21 -44.20
CA ILE A 951 41.31 0.47 -42.80
C ILE A 951 40.00 1.26 -42.70
N SER A 952 39.56 1.90 -43.78
CA SER A 952 38.32 2.69 -43.82
C SER A 952 37.08 1.87 -44.16
N THR A 953 37.27 0.64 -44.64
CA THR A 953 36.16 -0.26 -45.02
C THR A 953 36.21 -1.62 -44.34
N ASP A 954 37.41 -2.11 -43.99
CA ASP A 954 37.56 -3.35 -43.26
C ASP A 954 37.21 -3.14 -41.79
N THR A 955 36.45 -4.08 -41.23
CA THR A 955 35.93 -4.00 -39.87
C THR A 955 36.58 -5.00 -38.93
N ILE A 956 36.40 -4.79 -37.62
CA ILE A 956 36.79 -5.78 -36.61
C ILE A 956 36.08 -7.12 -36.85
N GLY A 957 34.84 -7.13 -37.34
CA GLY A 957 34.12 -8.35 -37.71
C GLY A 957 34.87 -9.23 -38.71
N GLY A 958 35.68 -8.64 -39.61
CA GLY A 958 36.55 -9.40 -40.50
C GLY A 958 37.67 -10.16 -39.77
N LEU A 959 38.19 -9.60 -38.68
CA LEU A 959 39.16 -10.27 -37.81
C LEU A 959 38.50 -11.38 -36.98
N LEU A 960 37.29 -11.16 -36.47
CA LEU A 960 36.53 -12.16 -35.71
C LEU A 960 36.28 -13.42 -36.55
N ALA A 961 35.77 -13.25 -37.78
CA ALA A 961 35.57 -14.36 -38.71
C ALA A 961 36.87 -15.10 -39.05
N ALA A 962 38.01 -14.39 -39.11
CA ALA A 962 39.32 -15.00 -39.34
C ALA A 962 39.79 -15.85 -38.14
N ILE A 963 39.45 -15.45 -36.92
CA ILE A 963 39.70 -16.22 -35.69
C ILE A 963 38.86 -17.49 -35.70
N GLU A 964 37.54 -17.40 -35.92
CA GLU A 964 36.62 -18.54 -35.98
C GLU A 964 37.05 -19.57 -37.03
N THR A 965 37.42 -19.09 -38.23
CA THR A 965 37.89 -19.95 -39.32
C THR A 965 39.13 -20.74 -38.93
N GLU A 966 40.07 -20.10 -38.22
CA GLU A 966 41.33 -20.74 -37.82
C GLU A 966 41.10 -21.83 -36.76
N PHE A 967 40.26 -21.56 -35.76
CA PHE A 967 39.90 -22.55 -34.74
C PHE A 967 39.08 -23.71 -35.34
N THR A 968 38.17 -23.42 -36.27
CA THR A 968 37.39 -24.43 -37.01
C THR A 968 38.30 -25.35 -37.83
N ALA A 969 39.34 -24.79 -38.46
CA ALA A 969 40.32 -25.59 -39.20
C ALA A 969 41.08 -26.61 -38.31
N HIS A 970 41.10 -26.38 -36.99
CA HIS A 970 41.73 -27.24 -36.00
C HIS A 970 40.72 -28.09 -35.20
N GLY A 971 39.46 -28.13 -35.63
CA GLY A 971 38.44 -29.03 -35.08
C GLY A 971 37.71 -28.52 -33.84
N ASN A 972 37.90 -27.25 -33.46
CA ASN A 972 37.10 -26.60 -32.42
C ASN A 972 36.02 -25.75 -33.10
N THR A 973 34.80 -25.80 -32.60
CA THR A 973 33.79 -24.80 -32.96
C THR A 973 33.94 -23.64 -31.98
N VAL A 974 34.33 -22.46 -32.45
CA VAL A 974 34.39 -21.26 -31.62
C VAL A 974 33.56 -20.15 -32.25
N ASP A 975 32.95 -19.31 -31.41
CA ASP A 975 32.29 -18.08 -31.82
C ASP A 975 33.13 -16.90 -31.30
N ALA A 976 33.43 -15.93 -32.18
CA ALA A 976 34.22 -14.75 -31.84
C ALA A 976 33.38 -13.48 -31.99
N PHE A 977 33.18 -12.75 -30.89
CA PHE A 977 32.30 -11.58 -30.85
C PHE A 977 32.91 -10.42 -30.05
N ILE A 978 32.22 -9.29 -30.05
CA ILE A 978 32.59 -8.10 -29.26
C ILE A 978 31.52 -7.86 -28.20
N ARG A 979 31.93 -7.78 -26.93
CA ARG A 979 31.10 -7.39 -25.79
C ARG A 979 31.87 -6.37 -24.95
N ASP A 980 31.25 -5.25 -24.59
CA ASP A 980 31.86 -4.11 -23.87
C ASP A 980 33.22 -3.65 -24.44
N GLY A 981 33.34 -3.66 -25.77
CA GLY A 981 34.56 -3.29 -26.50
C GLY A 981 35.71 -4.29 -26.38
N LYS A 982 35.55 -5.40 -25.66
CA LYS A 982 36.51 -6.51 -25.60
C LYS A 982 36.21 -7.55 -26.68
N ILE A 983 37.25 -8.21 -27.17
CA ILE A 983 37.10 -9.36 -28.08
C ILE A 983 36.95 -10.62 -27.23
N TYR A 984 35.84 -11.33 -27.43
CA TYR A 984 35.55 -12.62 -26.82
C TYR A 984 35.72 -13.73 -27.85
N VAL A 985 36.25 -14.87 -27.42
CA VAL A 985 36.29 -16.12 -28.18
C VAL A 985 35.83 -17.24 -27.27
N GLU A 986 34.73 -17.87 -27.66
CA GLU A 986 34.04 -18.88 -26.88
C GLU A 986 34.13 -20.24 -27.59
N ASP A 987 34.51 -21.30 -26.89
CA ASP A 987 34.62 -22.65 -27.45
C ASP A 987 33.35 -23.48 -27.27
N ARG A 988 32.46 -23.45 -28.28
CA ARG A 988 31.16 -24.14 -28.33
C ARG A 988 31.23 -25.65 -28.63
N THR A 989 32.41 -26.26 -28.57
CA THR A 989 32.53 -27.71 -28.84
C THR A 989 31.90 -28.53 -27.70
N ALA A 990 30.96 -29.42 -28.01
CA ALA A 990 29.96 -29.95 -27.07
C ALA A 990 30.43 -30.85 -25.90
N THR A 991 31.73 -31.20 -25.74
CA THR A 991 32.17 -32.03 -24.59
C THR A 991 33.65 -31.86 -24.19
N GLY A 992 33.92 -31.76 -22.88
CA GLY A 992 35.27 -31.81 -22.25
C GLY A 992 35.83 -30.44 -21.84
N ALA A 993 36.77 -30.37 -20.88
CA ALA A 993 37.44 -29.12 -20.53
C ALA A 993 38.20 -28.54 -21.74
N SER A 994 38.21 -27.21 -21.88
CA SER A 994 38.94 -26.52 -22.93
C SER A 994 40.18 -25.85 -22.35
N ALA A 995 41.20 -25.68 -23.18
CA ALA A 995 42.41 -24.94 -22.85
C ALA A 995 42.83 -24.10 -24.06
N ILE A 996 41.83 -23.58 -24.79
CA ILE A 996 42.10 -22.65 -25.88
C ILE A 996 42.90 -21.47 -25.36
N SER A 997 43.83 -21.00 -26.18
CA SER A 997 44.50 -19.73 -25.94
C SER A 997 44.54 -18.94 -27.23
N LEU A 998 44.48 -17.62 -27.11
CA LEU A 998 44.59 -16.72 -28.24
C LEU A 998 45.55 -15.58 -27.90
N THR A 999 46.33 -15.18 -28.88
CA THR A 999 47.22 -14.05 -28.86
C THR A 999 47.16 -13.39 -30.22
N LEU A 1000 46.76 -12.13 -30.23
CA LEU A 1000 46.74 -11.28 -31.41
C LEU A 1000 47.95 -10.35 -31.38
N THR A 1001 48.82 -10.47 -32.37
CA THR A 1001 50.01 -9.61 -32.49
C THR A 1001 49.97 -8.84 -33.79
N ALA A 1002 49.80 -7.52 -33.70
CA ALA A 1002 49.93 -6.64 -34.86
C ALA A 1002 51.39 -6.54 -35.27
N ASN A 1003 51.70 -6.71 -36.57
CA ASN A 1003 53.08 -6.69 -37.05
C ASN A 1003 53.65 -5.28 -37.30
N ASN A 1004 52.85 -4.23 -37.09
CA ASN A 1004 53.23 -2.82 -37.07
C ASN A 1004 54.19 -2.38 -38.20
N GLN A 1005 53.97 -2.86 -39.42
CA GLN A 1005 54.82 -2.52 -40.56
C GLN A 1005 54.61 -1.06 -41.00
N GLY A 1006 53.48 -0.44 -40.64
CA GLY A 1006 53.14 0.97 -40.89
C GLY A 1006 53.59 2.00 -39.82
N GLY A 1007 54.06 1.59 -38.64
CA GLY A 1007 54.59 2.50 -37.60
C GLY A 1007 53.62 3.01 -36.52
N GLY A 1008 52.44 2.39 -36.36
CA GLY A 1008 51.52 2.58 -35.24
C GLY A 1008 51.87 1.80 -33.97
N SER A 1009 50.88 1.58 -33.09
CA SER A 1009 51.03 0.81 -31.85
C SER A 1009 49.69 0.17 -31.50
N LEU A 1010 49.20 -0.74 -32.36
CA LEU A 1010 47.97 -1.48 -32.05
C LEU A 1010 48.26 -2.50 -30.95
N SER A 1011 47.68 -2.29 -29.77
CA SER A 1011 47.62 -3.27 -28.68
C SER A 1011 46.16 -3.63 -28.46
N LEU A 1012 45.74 -4.81 -28.94
CA LEU A 1012 44.38 -5.34 -28.71
C LEU A 1012 44.20 -5.94 -27.30
N GLY A 1013 45.11 -5.62 -26.37
CA GLY A 1013 45.17 -6.16 -25.02
C GLY A 1013 45.84 -7.54 -24.95
N THR A 1014 46.16 -7.97 -23.72
CA THR A 1014 46.47 -9.37 -23.44
C THR A 1014 45.17 -10.14 -23.29
N PHE A 1015 45.10 -11.35 -23.81
CA PHE A 1015 43.97 -12.22 -23.53
C PHE A 1015 44.14 -12.79 -22.11
N ASP A 1016 43.11 -12.61 -21.29
CA ASP A 1016 43.00 -13.30 -20.01
C ASP A 1016 42.09 -14.51 -20.19
N GLN A 1017 42.36 -15.57 -19.44
CA GLN A 1017 41.52 -16.76 -19.42
C GLN A 1017 40.73 -16.70 -18.12
N SER A 1018 39.49 -16.23 -18.18
CA SER A 1018 38.53 -16.50 -17.12
C SER A 1018 37.88 -17.85 -17.41
N THR A 1019 37.76 -18.70 -16.38
CA THR A 1019 36.84 -19.83 -16.43
C THR A 1019 35.43 -19.26 -16.27
N GLU A 1020 34.94 -18.56 -17.28
CA GLU A 1020 33.55 -18.09 -17.33
C GLU A 1020 32.71 -19.21 -17.95
N ARG A 1021 31.84 -19.80 -17.12
CA ARG A 1021 30.81 -20.74 -17.54
C ARG A 1021 29.87 -19.98 -18.47
N ASP A 1022 29.69 -20.42 -19.72
CA ASP A 1022 28.55 -19.95 -20.51
C ASP A 1022 27.31 -20.58 -19.89
N LEU A 1023 26.42 -19.71 -19.44
CA LEU A 1023 25.22 -20.06 -18.70
C LEU A 1023 24.10 -20.14 -19.72
N ASP A 1024 23.12 -20.99 -19.47
CA ASP A 1024 22.12 -21.42 -20.45
C ASP A 1024 21.31 -20.26 -21.11
N LEU A 1025 21.27 -19.07 -20.49
CA LEU A 1025 20.64 -17.85 -21.00
C LEU A 1025 21.63 -16.78 -21.53
N GLY A 1026 22.93 -17.06 -21.48
CA GLY A 1026 24.02 -16.15 -21.88
C GLY A 1026 24.31 -15.00 -20.92
N LEU A 1027 23.62 -14.92 -19.77
CA LEU A 1027 23.84 -13.89 -18.75
C LEU A 1027 25.05 -14.25 -17.87
N ILE A 1028 25.83 -13.28 -17.40
CA ILE A 1028 26.93 -13.51 -16.45
C ILE A 1028 26.39 -13.83 -15.03
N ASN A 1029 26.91 -14.88 -14.38
CA ASN A 1029 26.73 -15.06 -12.93
C ASN A 1029 27.62 -14.06 -12.17
N GLY A 1030 27.01 -13.12 -11.46
CA GLY A 1030 27.74 -12.10 -10.71
C GLY A 1030 26.92 -10.85 -10.44
N THR A 1031 27.59 -9.83 -9.90
CA THR A 1031 26.99 -8.52 -9.61
C THR A 1031 27.00 -7.64 -10.85
N VAL A 1032 25.84 -7.10 -11.19
CA VAL A 1032 25.62 -6.10 -12.22
C VAL A 1032 25.37 -4.77 -11.52
N SER A 1033 26.19 -3.77 -11.84
CA SER A 1033 26.18 -2.46 -11.18
C SER A 1033 25.96 -1.33 -12.16
N GLY A 1034 25.10 -0.37 -11.80
CA GLY A 1034 25.10 0.94 -12.44
C GLY A 1034 26.17 1.86 -11.84
N GLN A 1035 26.10 3.15 -12.17
CA GLN A 1035 27.03 4.15 -11.65
C GLN A 1035 26.25 5.42 -11.34
N ASP A 1036 26.52 6.02 -10.18
CA ASP A 1036 25.94 7.33 -9.83
C ASP A 1036 26.49 8.44 -10.71
N VAL A 1037 25.67 9.48 -10.86
CA VAL A 1037 26.08 10.78 -11.39
C VAL A 1037 27.30 11.27 -10.62
N ALA A 1038 28.28 11.86 -11.30
CA ALA A 1038 29.41 12.50 -10.66
C ALA A 1038 29.63 13.88 -11.28
N GLY A 1039 29.98 14.86 -10.46
CA GLY A 1039 30.11 16.23 -10.93
C GLY A 1039 30.43 17.22 -9.81
N THR A 1040 30.31 18.50 -10.15
CA THR A 1040 30.51 19.61 -9.20
C THR A 1040 29.37 20.61 -9.31
N ILE A 1041 29.09 21.29 -8.20
CA ILE A 1041 28.17 22.43 -8.15
C ILE A 1041 29.02 23.67 -7.83
N ASN A 1042 28.98 24.67 -8.70
CA ASN A 1042 29.74 25.91 -8.62
C ASN A 1042 31.27 25.70 -8.42
N GLY A 1043 31.79 24.57 -8.91
CA GLY A 1043 33.19 24.16 -8.75
C GLY A 1043 33.56 23.59 -7.37
N GLU A 1044 32.61 23.47 -6.45
CA GLU A 1044 32.75 22.74 -5.18
C GLU A 1044 32.34 21.28 -5.36
N SER A 1045 32.87 20.38 -4.51
CA SER A 1045 32.60 18.94 -4.64
C SER A 1045 31.15 18.61 -4.33
N ALA A 1046 30.61 17.63 -5.05
CA ALA A 1046 29.25 17.14 -4.87
C ALA A 1046 29.20 15.62 -4.95
N THR A 1047 28.37 15.02 -4.11
CA THR A 1047 28.12 13.59 -4.04
C THR A 1047 26.91 13.25 -4.87
N GLY A 1048 27.05 12.29 -5.77
CA GLY A 1048 25.93 11.76 -6.54
C GLY A 1048 25.28 10.56 -5.87
N SER A 1049 23.98 10.45 -6.02
CA SER A 1049 23.18 9.26 -5.70
C SER A 1049 22.14 9.09 -6.81
N GLY A 1050 22.27 8.02 -7.59
CA GLY A 1050 21.54 7.84 -8.83
C GLY A 1050 21.73 9.02 -9.77
N GLN A 1051 20.63 9.68 -10.12
CA GLN A 1051 20.63 10.89 -10.95
C GLN A 1051 20.73 12.20 -10.17
N VAL A 1052 20.71 12.16 -8.83
CA VAL A 1052 20.73 13.36 -7.99
C VAL A 1052 22.17 13.68 -7.58
N LEU A 1053 22.60 14.90 -7.85
CA LEU A 1053 23.87 15.44 -7.42
C LEU A 1053 23.63 16.45 -6.29
N THR A 1054 24.25 16.22 -5.14
CA THR A 1054 24.10 17.05 -3.92
C THR A 1054 25.44 17.60 -3.49
N GLY A 1055 25.53 18.91 -3.25
CA GLY A 1055 26.74 19.54 -2.74
C GLY A 1055 27.11 18.99 -1.36
N ASP A 1056 28.39 18.67 -1.16
CA ASP A 1056 28.87 18.04 0.07
C ASP A 1056 28.73 18.93 1.31
N ASP A 1057 28.54 18.29 2.47
CA ASP A 1057 28.50 18.93 3.80
C ASP A 1057 29.78 19.73 4.10
N GLY A 1058 29.62 20.93 4.64
CA GLY A 1058 30.72 21.85 4.94
C GLY A 1058 31.24 22.66 3.75
N ASN A 1059 30.63 22.52 2.57
CA ASN A 1059 30.87 23.43 1.45
C ASN A 1059 30.44 24.85 1.79
N VAL A 1060 31.20 25.86 1.33
CA VAL A 1060 30.92 27.25 1.72
C VAL A 1060 29.68 27.80 1.02
N LYS A 1061 29.36 27.30 -0.17
CA LYS A 1061 28.27 27.86 -0.99
C LYS A 1061 27.22 26.84 -1.42
N THR A 1062 27.61 25.58 -1.55
CA THR A 1062 26.78 24.54 -2.17
C THR A 1062 26.27 23.48 -1.22
N ASP A 1063 26.54 23.63 0.08
CA ASP A 1063 26.10 22.68 1.09
C ASP A 1063 24.58 22.46 1.01
N GLY A 1064 24.20 21.19 0.83
CA GLY A 1064 22.81 20.74 0.74
C GLY A 1064 22.07 21.09 -0.56
N ILE A 1065 22.68 21.83 -1.49
CA ILE A 1065 22.06 22.11 -2.79
C ILE A 1065 22.01 20.81 -3.60
N SER A 1066 20.81 20.41 -4.01
CA SER A 1066 20.58 19.18 -4.75
C SER A 1066 19.87 19.42 -6.09
N VAL A 1067 20.32 18.72 -7.11
CA VAL A 1067 19.81 18.81 -8.48
C VAL A 1067 19.79 17.42 -9.12
N ARG A 1068 18.72 17.10 -9.84
CA ARG A 1068 18.60 15.88 -10.64
C ARG A 1068 19.06 16.15 -12.07
N TYR A 1069 19.92 15.29 -12.60
CA TYR A 1069 20.36 15.31 -14.00
C TYR A 1069 19.81 14.10 -14.76
N THR A 1070 19.02 14.36 -15.81
CA THR A 1070 18.36 13.33 -16.63
C THR A 1070 19.07 13.06 -17.96
N GLY A 1071 20.20 13.71 -18.22
CA GLY A 1071 20.99 13.46 -19.43
C GLY A 1071 21.75 12.13 -19.37
N SER A 1072 21.98 11.52 -20.53
CA SER A 1072 22.67 10.23 -20.67
C SER A 1072 24.17 10.34 -20.98
N SER A 1073 24.69 11.55 -21.11
CA SER A 1073 26.09 11.83 -21.46
C SER A 1073 26.74 12.78 -20.46
N ASN A 1074 28.07 12.69 -20.33
CA ASN A 1074 28.83 13.64 -19.52
C ASN A 1074 28.69 15.04 -20.13
N ASP A 1075 28.48 16.05 -19.29
CA ASP A 1075 28.18 17.42 -19.72
C ASP A 1075 28.77 18.45 -18.76
N VAL A 1076 29.90 19.03 -19.17
CA VAL A 1076 30.63 20.03 -18.39
C VAL A 1076 29.95 21.41 -18.35
N GLU A 1077 28.88 21.61 -19.14
CA GLU A 1077 28.04 22.81 -19.17
C GLU A 1077 26.53 22.44 -19.01
N ALA A 1078 26.23 21.45 -18.15
CA ALA A 1078 24.87 20.92 -17.96
C ALA A 1078 23.80 21.99 -17.63
N GLY A 1079 24.22 23.10 -17.00
CA GLY A 1079 23.39 24.29 -16.82
C GLY A 1079 23.69 25.05 -15.52
N THR A 1080 22.75 25.86 -15.07
CA THR A 1080 22.82 26.60 -13.81
C THR A 1080 21.55 26.43 -12.98
N ILE A 1081 21.71 26.32 -11.67
CA ILE A 1081 20.63 26.44 -10.68
C ILE A 1081 20.59 27.90 -10.20
N ARG A 1082 19.40 28.47 -10.14
CA ARG A 1082 19.13 29.76 -9.52
C ARG A 1082 18.31 29.53 -8.26
N LEU A 1083 18.95 29.70 -7.11
CA LEU A 1083 18.35 29.56 -5.79
C LEU A 1083 17.96 30.95 -5.25
N THR A 1084 16.66 31.13 -5.03
CA THR A 1084 16.07 32.30 -4.38
C THR A 1084 15.71 31.91 -2.95
N LEU A 1085 16.09 32.72 -1.97
CA LEU A 1085 15.67 32.55 -0.57
C LEU A 1085 14.78 33.73 -0.19
N GLY A 1086 13.48 33.47 -0.07
CA GLY A 1086 12.51 34.50 0.32
C GLY A 1086 12.63 34.91 1.79
N VAL A 1087 11.88 35.94 2.15
CA VAL A 1087 11.89 36.55 3.48
C VAL A 1087 11.50 35.55 4.56
N ALA A 1088 10.46 34.73 4.36
CA ALA A 1088 10.02 33.77 5.38
C ALA A 1088 11.08 32.69 5.63
N GLU A 1089 11.69 32.16 4.56
CA GLU A 1089 12.83 31.23 4.66
C GLU A 1089 14.01 31.86 5.41
N MET A 1090 14.36 33.12 5.11
CA MET A 1090 15.43 33.83 5.80
C MET A 1090 15.12 34.09 7.29
N PHE A 1091 13.87 34.45 7.62
CA PHE A 1091 13.43 34.59 9.01
C PHE A 1091 13.48 33.26 9.75
N GLU A 1092 13.01 32.17 9.14
CA GLU A 1092 13.08 30.83 9.75
C GLU A 1092 14.52 30.45 10.10
N ARG A 1093 15.45 30.61 9.15
CA ARG A 1093 16.87 30.30 9.34
C ARG A 1093 17.52 31.12 10.44
N THR A 1094 17.28 32.43 10.43
CA THR A 1094 17.80 33.30 11.49
C THR A 1094 17.19 32.92 12.83
N LEU A 1095 15.86 32.81 12.93
CA LEU A 1095 15.18 32.45 14.18
C LEU A 1095 15.60 31.07 14.70
N TYR A 1096 15.88 30.11 13.81
CA TYR A 1096 16.49 28.84 14.17
C TYR A 1096 17.80 29.08 14.92
N ASN A 1097 18.74 29.83 14.35
CA ASN A 1097 20.02 30.14 15.00
C ASN A 1097 19.89 30.97 16.28
N ILE A 1098 18.81 31.74 16.44
CA ILE A 1098 18.53 32.50 17.66
C ILE A 1098 18.01 31.58 18.78
N THR A 1099 17.09 30.68 18.43
CA THR A 1099 16.24 29.91 19.36
C THR A 1099 16.68 28.45 19.55
N ASP A 1100 17.66 27.98 18.77
CA ASP A 1100 18.22 26.63 18.86
C ASP A 1100 18.62 26.30 20.31
N THR A 1101 18.28 25.11 20.76
CA THR A 1101 18.44 24.70 22.15
C THR A 1101 19.88 24.37 22.54
N ILE A 1102 20.77 24.20 21.55
CA ILE A 1102 22.16 23.80 21.73
C ILE A 1102 23.08 25.00 21.50
N ASP A 1103 22.99 25.62 20.33
CA ASP A 1103 23.91 26.66 19.87
C ASP A 1103 23.27 28.06 19.82
N GLY A 1104 21.96 28.16 20.10
CA GLY A 1104 21.22 29.41 20.06
C GLY A 1104 21.65 30.40 21.14
N TYR A 1105 21.90 31.65 20.77
CA TYR A 1105 22.39 32.63 21.73
C TYR A 1105 21.31 33.10 22.73
N VAL A 1106 20.02 32.87 22.46
CA VAL A 1106 18.95 33.04 23.46
C VAL A 1106 18.96 31.91 24.48
N ALA A 1107 19.15 30.66 24.04
CA ALA A 1107 19.31 29.52 24.95
C ALA A 1107 20.55 29.72 25.84
N PHE A 1108 21.69 30.11 25.25
CA PHE A 1108 22.90 30.45 26.02
C PHE A 1108 22.66 31.55 27.06
N LYS A 1109 21.85 32.57 26.73
CA LYS A 1109 21.50 33.65 27.66
C LYS A 1109 20.66 33.14 28.83
N GLN A 1110 19.68 32.28 28.57
CA GLN A 1110 18.84 31.65 29.60
C GLN A 1110 19.69 30.77 30.52
N ASP A 1111 20.56 29.92 29.96
CA ASP A 1111 21.47 29.07 30.72
C ASP A 1111 22.45 29.89 31.57
N SER A 1112 22.98 30.99 31.02
CA SER A 1112 23.84 31.90 31.77
C SER A 1112 23.13 32.56 32.95
N LEU A 1113 21.85 32.91 32.82
CA LEU A 1113 21.05 33.44 33.91
C LEU A 1113 20.73 32.36 34.94
N GLN A 1114 20.36 31.16 34.51
CA GLN A 1114 20.10 30.02 35.40
C GLN A 1114 21.34 29.68 36.23
N GLY A 1115 22.53 29.59 35.62
CA GLY A 1115 23.76 29.34 36.36
C GLY A 1115 24.08 30.41 37.40
N ARG A 1116 23.76 31.68 37.13
CA ARG A 1116 23.90 32.77 38.12
C ARG A 1116 22.90 32.65 39.26
N ILE A 1117 21.67 32.21 38.97
CA ILE A 1117 20.65 31.93 39.99
C ILE A 1117 21.14 30.80 40.89
N ASP A 1118 21.61 29.69 40.32
CA ASP A 1118 22.11 28.53 41.06
C ASP A 1118 23.31 28.87 41.97
N ASP A 1119 24.23 29.70 41.46
CA ASP A 1119 25.37 30.21 42.23
C ASP A 1119 24.93 31.08 43.42
N LEU A 1120 23.92 31.94 43.21
CA LEU A 1120 23.37 32.78 44.27
C LEU A 1120 22.58 31.97 45.30
N GLU A 1121 21.82 30.96 44.87
CA GLU A 1121 21.13 30.02 45.77
C GLU A 1121 22.12 29.29 46.66
N THR A 1122 23.18 28.74 46.08
CA THR A 1122 24.26 28.09 46.83
C THR A 1122 24.86 29.04 47.85
N LYS A 1123 25.14 30.28 47.45
CA LYS A 1123 25.69 31.32 48.33
C LYS A 1123 24.73 31.73 49.44
N ILE A 1124 23.43 31.81 49.17
CA ILE A 1124 22.39 32.07 50.16
C ILE A 1124 22.40 30.96 51.20
N GLY A 1125 22.36 29.69 50.78
CA GLY A 1125 22.43 28.54 51.69
C GLY A 1125 23.68 28.54 52.57
N GLU A 1126 24.87 28.83 51.99
CA GLU A 1126 26.10 28.97 52.77
C GLU A 1126 26.06 30.13 53.79
N MET A 1127 25.43 31.25 53.43
CA MET A 1127 25.28 32.39 54.33
C MET A 1127 24.30 32.10 55.46
N GLU A 1128 23.18 31.45 55.16
CA GLU A 1128 22.16 31.01 56.13
C GLU A 1128 22.75 29.99 57.12
N ASP A 1129 23.47 28.97 56.64
CA ASP A 1129 24.16 28.00 57.48
C ASP A 1129 25.15 28.68 58.46
N ARG A 1130 25.85 29.71 57.98
CA ARG A 1130 26.76 30.50 58.81
C ARG A 1130 26.02 31.35 59.84
N LEU A 1131 24.87 31.92 59.48
CA LEU A 1131 24.02 32.65 60.42
C LEU A 1131 23.46 31.72 61.49
N ASP A 1132 23.07 30.50 61.14
CA ASP A 1132 22.60 29.48 62.08
C ASP A 1132 23.68 29.06 63.07
N GLN A 1133 24.89 28.76 62.58
CA GLN A 1133 26.04 28.45 63.44
C GLN A 1133 26.37 29.63 64.37
N LYS A 1134 26.30 30.86 63.87
CA LYS A 1134 26.52 32.07 64.67
C LYS A 1134 25.43 32.23 65.73
N THR A 1135 24.18 31.96 65.40
CA THR A 1135 23.04 31.96 66.32
C THR A 1135 23.26 30.98 67.46
N VAL A 1136 23.64 29.73 67.13
CA VAL A 1136 23.96 28.69 68.12
C VAL A 1136 25.15 29.10 69.00
N MET A 1137 26.21 29.66 68.41
CA MET A 1137 27.39 30.12 69.16
C MET A 1137 27.05 31.25 70.13
N LEU A 1138 26.27 32.24 69.68
CA LEU A 1138 25.82 33.37 70.50
C LEU A 1138 24.94 32.87 71.64
N ILE A 1139 23.95 32.01 71.34
CA ILE A 1139 23.10 31.35 72.35
C ILE A 1139 23.95 30.65 73.41
N ASN A 1140 24.88 29.78 73.00
CA ASN A 1140 25.75 29.05 73.93
C ASN A 1140 26.60 29.97 74.80
N ARG A 1141 27.13 31.05 74.22
CA ARG A 1141 27.92 32.04 74.96
C ARG A 1141 27.08 32.77 76.01
N PHE A 1142 25.86 33.17 75.68
CA PHE A 1142 24.95 33.79 76.65
C PHE A 1142 24.49 32.84 77.74
N VAL A 1143 24.22 31.57 77.41
CA VAL A 1143 23.89 30.52 78.39
C VAL A 1143 25.04 30.30 79.37
N GLN A 1144 26.29 30.22 78.90
CA GLN A 1144 27.46 30.08 79.78
C GLN A 1144 27.67 31.30 80.70
N MET A 1145 27.41 32.50 80.19
CA MET A 1145 27.45 33.72 81.00
C MET A 1145 26.35 33.73 82.07
N GLU A 1146 25.12 33.28 81.76
CA GLU A 1146 24.03 33.11 82.74
C GLU A 1146 24.37 32.08 83.82
N LEU A 1147 24.98 30.94 83.45
CA LEU A 1147 25.45 29.94 84.41
C LEU A 1147 26.52 30.50 85.35
N MET A 1148 27.49 31.25 84.79
CA MET A 1148 28.55 31.90 85.57
C MET A 1148 27.99 33.00 86.48
N LEU A 1149 27.04 33.80 86.01
CA LEU A 1149 26.31 34.80 86.81
C LEU A 1149 25.50 34.15 87.93
N SER A 1150 24.81 33.04 87.65
CA SER A 1150 24.10 32.27 88.66
C SER A 1150 25.04 31.71 89.74
N GLN A 1151 26.21 31.18 89.34
CA GLN A 1151 27.26 30.76 90.29
C GLN A 1151 27.80 31.93 91.11
N LEU A 1152 28.05 33.08 90.50
CA LEU A 1152 28.51 34.30 91.18
C LEU A 1152 27.45 34.87 92.13
N GLN A 1153 26.17 34.83 91.76
CA GLN A 1153 25.05 35.20 92.63
C GLN A 1153 24.92 34.25 93.82
N ASN A 1154 25.05 32.94 93.59
CA ASN A 1154 25.09 31.95 94.67
C ASN A 1154 26.32 32.13 95.58
N GLN A 1155 27.50 32.42 95.03
CA GLN A 1155 28.70 32.77 95.81
C GLN A 1155 28.51 34.09 96.57
N SER A 1156 27.87 35.09 95.98
CA SER A 1156 27.56 36.37 96.62
C SER A 1156 26.55 36.20 97.75
N GLN A 1157 25.51 35.37 97.57
CA GLN A 1157 24.56 35.02 98.63
C GLN A 1157 25.23 34.21 99.74
N TRP A 1158 26.11 33.28 99.41
CA TRP A 1158 26.93 32.55 100.38
C TRP A 1158 27.88 33.48 101.14
N LEU A 1159 28.62 34.37 100.46
CA LEU A 1159 29.49 35.39 101.04
C LEU A 1159 28.70 36.35 101.92
N THR A 1160 27.52 36.78 101.47
CA THR A 1160 26.60 37.62 102.25
C THR A 1160 26.12 36.87 103.50
N GLY A 1161 25.81 35.58 103.40
CA GLY A 1161 25.48 34.71 104.53
C GLY A 1161 26.64 34.54 105.53
N GLN A 1162 27.87 34.36 105.03
CA GLN A 1162 29.09 34.30 105.84
C GLN A 1162 29.38 35.63 106.54
N ILE A 1163 29.28 36.75 105.82
CA ILE A 1163 29.43 38.10 106.38
C ILE A 1163 28.34 38.39 107.42
N SER A 1164 27.10 37.95 107.18
CA SER A 1164 26.00 38.07 108.15
C SER A 1164 26.26 37.24 109.41
N SER A 1165 26.81 36.02 109.26
CA SER A 1165 27.19 35.17 110.39
C SER A 1165 28.41 35.69 111.16
N ALA A 1166 29.38 36.30 110.47
CA ALA A 1166 30.54 36.97 111.09
C ALA A 1166 30.12 38.26 111.81
N ALA A 1167 29.18 39.03 111.25
CA ALA A 1167 28.60 40.19 111.89
C ALA A 1167 27.73 39.83 113.11
N ALA A 1168 27.07 38.65 113.10
CA ALA A 1168 26.36 38.12 114.25
C ALA A 1168 27.28 37.57 115.34
N ALA A 1169 28.50 37.14 115.02
CA ALA A 1169 29.51 36.74 116.00
C ALA A 1169 30.24 37.94 116.66
N TRP A 1170 29.99 39.17 116.19
CA TRP A 1170 30.51 40.42 116.75
C TRP A 1170 29.48 41.20 117.61
N LYS A 1171 28.29 40.63 117.82
CA LYS A 1171 27.32 41.06 118.84
C LYS A 1171 27.12 39.95 119.86
#